data_AF-A0A968USM2-F1
#
_entry.id   AF-A0A968USM2-F1
#
_cell.length_a   1.000
_cell.length_b   1.000
_cell.length_c   1.000
_cell.angle_alpha   90.00
_cell.angle_beta   90.00
_cell.angle_gamma   90.00
#
_symmetry.space_group_name_H-M   'P 1'
#
loop_
_entity.id
_entity.type
_entity.pdbx_description
1 polymer ?
#
loop_
_entity_poly.entity_id
_entity_poly.type
_entity_poly.pdbx_seq_one_letter_code
_entity_poly.pdbx_strand_id
1 'polypeptide(L)'
;MNLCTNAIHAMEEKGGILKVSLANVAIRDDGSSERHYVRLNVRDTGVGISPEAMEKVFDPYFTTKAPDKGTGLGLAIVHRIVQSHNGVIRIGSKPDEGTDIEILFPMVEKYVHPDTGNLEAPATGKGHILFVDDEELLADVGKHLLEKLGYTVTTFKEPTESSCSFKSQPDVFDILITDMDMPDMNGVQLIREILKIRQIPVIITTGFSENITREEAAKSGVSELLMKPLTLHDLAASVQKVIKRIASFEICRRFFLLTITAYFIIEFNSSVFRNINNMTEHDKTALQRAESLSAQRQDILSLASDKKADAILDYPHPAALVHSFPEGDFHFLIHEIGIGDSLELLGLASERQWEYLTDIDIWKKDMLEINSLTRWLYLFISANPKQTMRWCLDKKTELIEPYLFHNIDLTIREHDQDPSDFGDGFFTFDDIFYVRFKDNISDVEVREQRDEFLHEFLKRLIDYNHEEFQYILMESFGVIPSESEEEAWRLRNIRLAEKGFVPFYEAVGIYQPVSVRELNTRVKRLSRIRNDSFLPVPMYAINELGEDNLFTRALTIINIEDILHQIQSEFASLCNHIISADGKTIRDKDSLKSVVRKACGYLSIGLEQLDDKHKKADMPKDRFAAALIQRYHLNDIFRVGYGQAMKLRWQAEKWRKSCWFENAGLPLAFWEEEWLGVLGGLLLQKPLYFDNYKTGVIYREFQSSDDIAESSAAFEKKIMAFDNLLSRMNIRLGKVSRNRLSCKNLILTLWARHHLNMPEEVSAIGLDEFAKFFNELWITIQTPQSASRAKQAFLSWISDKSNISSDELTQTLGQCFELMFGEIESEYGEVSQKNLDRRYIRLFLVK
;
A
#
# COMPACT_ATOMS: atom_id res chain seq x y z
N MET A 1 17.48 8.12 -3.32
CA MET A 1 16.72 8.28 -4.59
C MET A 1 15.82 9.50 -4.64
N ASN A 2 14.74 9.59 -3.86
CA ASN A 2 13.79 10.72 -3.92
C ASN A 2 14.42 12.13 -3.90
N LEU A 3 15.44 12.35 -3.06
CA LEU A 3 16.18 13.62 -3.00
C LEU A 3 16.92 13.93 -4.31
N CYS A 4 17.61 12.93 -4.88
CA CYS A 4 18.34 13.06 -6.14
C CYS A 4 17.40 13.34 -7.32
N THR A 5 16.26 12.64 -7.38
CA THR A 5 15.25 12.89 -8.42
C THR A 5 14.65 14.30 -8.33
N ASN A 6 14.46 14.83 -7.13
CA ASN A 6 14.02 16.21 -6.95
C ASN A 6 15.08 17.23 -7.37
N ALA A 7 16.34 16.98 -7.05
CA ALA A 7 17.47 17.78 -7.50
C ALA A 7 17.60 17.80 -9.03
N ILE A 8 17.50 16.63 -9.69
CA ILE A 8 17.54 16.52 -11.16
C ILE A 8 16.41 17.35 -11.80
N HIS A 9 15.18 17.22 -11.31
CA HIS A 9 14.06 18.03 -11.81
C HIS A 9 14.27 19.53 -11.58
N ALA A 10 14.89 19.94 -10.46
CA ALA A 10 15.19 21.34 -10.19
C ALA A 10 16.29 21.93 -11.11
N MET A 11 17.02 21.06 -11.81
CA MET A 11 18.11 21.41 -12.74
C MET A 11 17.77 21.07 -14.21
N GLU A 12 16.54 20.64 -14.52
CA GLU A 12 16.13 20.10 -15.84
C GLU A 12 16.44 21.07 -17.00
N GLU A 13 16.25 22.37 -16.80
CA GLU A 13 16.47 23.38 -17.86
C GLU A 13 17.92 23.82 -18.03
N LYS A 14 18.66 24.01 -16.94
CA LYS A 14 19.99 24.66 -16.94
C LYS A 14 21.16 23.68 -16.74
N GLY A 15 20.86 22.44 -16.38
CA GLY A 15 21.85 21.52 -15.81
C GLY A 15 22.36 22.03 -14.46
N GLY A 16 23.30 21.30 -13.85
CA GLY A 16 23.91 21.71 -12.59
C GLY A 16 24.69 20.60 -11.91
N ILE A 17 25.10 20.86 -10.66
CA ILE A 17 25.89 19.93 -9.86
C ILE A 17 24.99 19.33 -8.79
N LEU A 18 24.80 18.01 -8.84
CA LEU A 18 24.28 17.22 -7.72
C LEU A 18 25.46 16.66 -6.92
N LYS A 19 25.57 17.05 -5.65
CA LYS A 19 26.57 16.52 -4.73
C LYS A 19 25.90 15.68 -3.66
N VAL A 20 26.30 14.43 -3.56
CA VAL A 20 25.92 13.53 -2.46
C VAL A 20 27.16 13.27 -1.62
N SER A 21 27.05 13.38 -0.30
CA SER A 21 28.18 13.13 0.61
C SER A 21 27.71 12.44 1.88
N LEU A 22 28.56 11.56 2.41
CA LEU A 22 28.33 10.83 3.65
C LEU A 22 29.53 11.07 4.58
N ALA A 23 29.28 11.41 5.84
CA ALA A 23 30.34 11.64 6.81
C ALA A 23 29.89 11.29 8.23
N ASN A 24 30.79 10.72 9.03
CA ASN A 24 30.57 10.57 10.47
C ASN A 24 30.74 11.92 11.16
N VAL A 25 29.80 12.30 12.02
CA VAL A 25 29.83 13.56 12.76
C VAL A 25 29.50 13.33 14.23
N ALA A 26 30.24 13.98 15.12
CA ALA A 26 29.94 14.04 16.54
C ALA A 26 29.23 15.36 16.83
N ILE A 27 28.02 15.29 17.39
CA ILE A 27 27.24 16.48 17.77
C ILE A 27 27.13 16.49 19.29
N ARG A 28 27.53 17.61 19.90
CA ARG A 28 27.31 17.86 21.33
C ARG A 28 25.97 18.54 21.51
N ASP A 29 25.10 17.93 22.29
CA ASP A 29 23.90 18.61 22.79
C ASP A 29 24.29 19.47 24.00
N ASP A 30 23.70 20.66 24.11
CA ASP A 30 23.95 21.62 25.19
C ASP A 30 23.59 21.01 26.56
N GLY A 31 24.57 20.30 27.17
CA GLY A 31 24.47 19.68 28.50
C GLY A 31 24.46 18.15 28.55
N SER A 32 24.67 17.41 27.43
CA SER A 32 24.73 15.93 27.45
C SER A 32 25.91 15.35 26.66
N SER A 33 26.16 14.05 26.87
CA SER A 33 27.24 13.26 26.24
C SER A 33 27.24 13.38 24.71
N GLU A 34 28.43 13.42 24.12
CA GLU A 34 28.67 13.48 22.68
C GLU A 34 27.95 12.33 21.96
N ARG A 35 27.06 12.64 21.01
CA ARG A 35 26.33 11.64 20.22
C ARG A 35 26.93 11.57 18.82
N HIS A 36 27.22 10.35 18.37
CA HIS A 36 27.73 10.08 17.04
C HIS A 36 26.57 9.89 16.05
N TYR A 37 26.66 10.56 14.91
CA TYR A 37 25.71 10.48 13.82
C TYR A 37 26.43 10.15 12.51
N VAL A 38 25.71 9.50 11.60
CA VAL A 38 26.06 9.47 10.18
C VAL A 38 25.28 10.59 9.49
N ARG A 39 26.01 11.52 8.87
CA ARG A 39 25.45 12.64 8.12
C ARG A 39 25.44 12.34 6.63
N LEU A 40 24.26 12.24 6.04
CA LEU A 40 24.03 12.23 4.60
C LEU A 40 23.64 13.65 4.15
N ASN A 41 24.39 14.23 3.23
CA ASN A 41 24.06 15.52 2.64
C ASN A 41 23.83 15.40 1.13
N VAL A 42 22.71 15.96 0.64
CA VAL A 42 22.33 16.01 -0.77
C VAL A 42 22.14 17.46 -1.16
N ARG A 43 23.01 17.96 -2.04
CA ARG A 43 23.03 19.35 -2.49
C ARG A 43 22.88 19.46 -4.00
N ASP A 44 22.04 20.37 -4.46
CA ASP A 44 21.89 20.74 -5.86
C ASP A 44 22.16 22.23 -6.10
N THR A 45 22.41 22.59 -7.37
CA THR A 45 22.56 23.97 -7.83
C THR A 45 21.37 24.40 -8.70
N GLY A 46 20.18 23.83 -8.45
CA GLY A 46 18.97 24.09 -9.23
C GLY A 46 18.30 25.42 -8.88
N VAL A 47 17.05 25.57 -9.31
CA VAL A 47 16.25 26.80 -9.11
C VAL A 47 15.92 27.11 -7.64
N GLY A 48 16.22 26.19 -6.71
CA GLY A 48 15.93 26.35 -5.29
C GLY A 48 14.42 26.31 -4.97
N ILE A 49 14.09 26.61 -3.71
CA ILE A 49 12.73 26.54 -3.16
C ILE A 49 12.34 27.92 -2.64
N SER A 50 11.12 28.38 -2.98
CA SER A 50 10.59 29.66 -2.47
C SER A 50 10.26 29.58 -0.97
N PRO A 51 10.32 30.69 -0.22
CA PRO A 51 9.98 30.69 1.22
C PRO A 51 8.58 30.13 1.51
N GLU A 52 7.60 30.45 0.66
CA GLU A 52 6.22 29.99 0.77
C GLU A 52 6.07 28.47 0.57
N ALA A 53 6.91 27.88 -0.29
CA ALA A 53 6.93 26.44 -0.54
C ALA A 53 7.73 25.69 0.54
N MET A 54 8.73 26.34 1.15
CA MET A 54 9.55 25.76 2.22
C MET A 54 8.73 25.36 3.44
N GLU A 55 7.69 26.13 3.78
CA GLU A 55 6.79 25.82 4.90
C GLU A 55 5.98 24.53 4.68
N LYS A 56 5.79 24.12 3.42
CA LYS A 56 4.90 23.00 3.03
C LYS A 56 5.63 21.87 2.33
N VAL A 57 6.95 21.95 2.22
CA VAL A 57 7.76 21.02 1.41
C VAL A 57 7.65 19.56 1.89
N PHE A 58 7.32 19.35 3.17
CA PHE A 58 7.10 18.03 3.76
C PHE A 58 5.62 17.63 3.85
N ASP A 59 4.69 18.49 3.44
CA ASP A 59 3.26 18.19 3.43
C ASP A 59 2.96 17.16 2.33
N PRO A 60 2.26 16.06 2.65
CA PRO A 60 1.82 15.10 1.64
C PRO A 60 0.98 15.78 0.54
N TYR A 61 1.24 15.43 -0.72
CA TYR A 61 0.56 15.94 -1.92
C TYR A 61 0.84 17.41 -2.25
N PHE A 62 1.70 18.09 -1.49
CA PHE A 62 2.17 19.42 -1.86
C PHE A 62 3.20 19.30 -2.98
N THR A 63 2.93 19.95 -4.11
CA THR A 63 3.85 20.02 -5.24
C THR A 63 3.73 21.37 -5.92
N THR A 64 4.87 21.94 -6.33
CA THR A 64 4.94 23.13 -7.19
C THR A 64 5.04 22.75 -8.67
N LYS A 65 5.10 21.45 -8.98
CA LYS A 65 5.24 20.90 -10.34
C LYS A 65 3.86 20.73 -11.00
N ALA A 66 3.85 20.69 -12.33
CA ALA A 66 2.66 20.35 -13.10
C ALA A 66 2.13 18.94 -12.73
N PRO A 67 0.82 18.67 -12.87
CA PRO A 67 0.17 17.45 -12.35
C PRO A 67 0.73 16.13 -12.90
N ASP A 68 1.43 16.18 -14.03
CA ASP A 68 2.06 15.07 -14.75
C ASP A 68 3.55 14.86 -14.39
N LYS A 69 4.19 15.82 -13.71
CA LYS A 69 5.64 15.81 -13.40
C LYS A 69 6.00 15.56 -11.93
N GLY A 70 5.02 15.39 -11.03
CA GLY A 70 5.32 15.11 -9.63
C GLY A 70 4.10 14.85 -8.75
N THR A 71 4.19 13.78 -7.94
CA THR A 71 3.12 13.34 -7.02
C THR A 71 3.04 14.15 -5.72
N GLY A 72 4.02 15.02 -5.44
CA GLY A 72 4.10 15.77 -4.18
C GLY A 72 4.35 14.91 -2.93
N LEU A 73 4.76 13.64 -3.10
CA LEU A 73 4.97 12.71 -1.98
C LEU A 73 6.44 12.49 -1.62
N GLY A 74 7.37 12.76 -2.52
CA GLY A 74 8.78 12.36 -2.36
C GLY A 74 9.44 12.85 -1.07
N LEU A 75 9.31 14.15 -0.74
CA LEU A 75 9.92 14.73 0.46
C LEU A 75 9.15 14.37 1.73
N ALA A 76 7.82 14.25 1.66
CA ALA A 76 6.99 13.77 2.77
C ALA A 76 7.31 12.30 3.16
N ILE A 77 7.73 11.48 2.20
CA ILE A 77 8.20 10.10 2.45
C ILE A 77 9.58 10.13 3.10
N VAL A 78 10.53 10.89 2.55
CA VAL A 78 11.88 11.00 3.12
C VAL A 78 11.82 11.48 4.56
N HIS A 79 11.02 12.50 4.86
CA HIS A 79 10.83 13.01 6.22
C HIS A 79 10.34 11.92 7.19
N ARG A 80 9.37 11.09 6.78
CA ARG A 80 8.86 10.00 7.61
C ARG A 80 9.87 8.88 7.84
N ILE A 81 10.65 8.50 6.82
CA ILE A 81 11.72 7.50 6.94
C ILE A 81 12.79 7.98 7.91
N VAL A 82 13.20 9.24 7.80
CA VAL A 82 14.20 9.82 8.70
C VAL A 82 13.68 9.82 10.14
N GLN A 83 12.43 10.22 10.36
CA GLN A 83 11.81 10.18 11.69
C GLN A 83 11.68 8.75 12.25
N SER A 84 11.34 7.74 11.44
CA SER A 84 11.19 6.36 11.92
C SER A 84 12.50 5.74 12.40
N HIS A 85 13.63 6.24 11.91
CA HIS A 85 14.98 5.84 12.31
C HIS A 85 15.57 6.74 13.41
N ASN A 86 14.73 7.54 14.09
CA ASN A 86 15.16 8.56 15.08
C ASN A 86 16.21 9.54 14.51
N GLY A 87 16.18 9.76 13.20
CA GLY A 87 17.04 10.68 12.50
C GLY A 87 16.47 12.10 12.46
N VAL A 88 17.31 13.04 12.04
CA VAL A 88 16.97 14.46 11.87
C VAL A 88 17.17 14.84 10.41
N ILE A 89 16.22 15.58 9.82
CA ILE A 89 16.35 16.16 8.49
C ILE A 89 16.31 17.69 8.58
N ARG A 90 17.20 18.36 7.85
CA ARG A 90 17.28 19.81 7.72
C ARG A 90 17.36 20.17 6.24
N ILE A 91 16.66 21.22 5.85
CA ILE A 91 16.65 21.71 4.48
C ILE A 91 17.02 23.20 4.48
N GLY A 92 18.00 23.55 3.65
CA GLY A 92 18.39 24.92 3.35
C GLY A 92 18.25 25.14 1.85
N SER A 93 17.44 26.11 1.44
CA SER A 93 17.31 26.47 0.03
C SER A 93 17.06 27.96 -0.10
N LYS A 94 17.51 28.54 -1.20
CA LYS A 94 17.13 29.88 -1.61
C LYS A 94 16.83 29.87 -3.12
N PRO A 95 15.89 30.72 -3.58
CA PRO A 95 15.64 30.88 -5.01
C PRO A 95 16.94 31.14 -5.78
N ASP A 96 17.14 30.40 -6.87
CA ASP A 96 18.29 30.48 -7.78
C ASP A 96 19.68 30.15 -7.19
N GLU A 97 19.79 29.70 -5.93
CA GLU A 97 21.05 29.27 -5.30
C GLU A 97 21.11 27.74 -5.06
N GLY A 98 20.07 26.99 -5.44
CA GLY A 98 19.97 25.55 -5.22
C GLY A 98 19.46 25.15 -3.83
N THR A 99 19.47 23.84 -3.56
CA THR A 99 18.95 23.26 -2.31
C THR A 99 19.99 22.35 -1.65
N ASP A 100 20.07 22.39 -0.32
CA ASP A 100 20.96 21.60 0.53
C ASP A 100 20.11 20.86 1.57
N ILE A 101 20.14 19.52 1.55
CA ILE A 101 19.34 18.66 2.42
C ILE A 101 20.27 17.79 3.26
N GLU A 102 20.35 18.11 4.55
CA GLU A 102 21.15 17.40 5.55
C GLU A 102 20.26 16.40 6.30
N ILE A 103 20.68 15.14 6.35
CA ILE A 103 20.06 14.06 7.12
C ILE A 103 21.09 13.50 8.11
N LEU A 104 20.68 13.32 9.36
CA LEU A 104 21.50 12.79 10.44
C LEU A 104 20.83 11.52 11.00
N PHE A 105 21.53 10.39 10.97
CA PHE A 105 21.10 9.14 11.61
C PHE A 105 21.97 8.84 12.83
N PRO A 106 21.40 8.42 13.97
CA PRO A 106 22.20 8.03 15.13
C PRO A 106 23.06 6.79 14.82
N MET A 107 24.34 6.85 15.17
CA MET A 107 25.27 5.74 15.00
C MET A 107 25.10 4.72 16.14
N VAL A 108 25.11 3.43 15.82
CA VAL A 108 25.09 2.34 16.80
C VAL A 108 26.50 1.74 16.94
N GLU A 109 26.98 1.55 18.17
CA GLU A 109 28.37 1.16 18.46
C GLU A 109 28.69 -0.34 18.24
N LYS A 110 27.69 -1.17 17.91
CA LYS A 110 27.90 -2.63 17.76
C LYS A 110 27.44 -3.13 16.41
N TYR A 111 28.39 -3.24 15.49
CA TYR A 111 28.38 -4.24 14.44
C TYR A 111 29.62 -5.10 14.66
N VAL A 112 29.44 -6.30 15.21
CA VAL A 112 30.52 -7.30 15.27
C VAL A 112 30.61 -7.86 13.86
N HIS A 113 31.61 -7.43 13.10
CA HIS A 113 32.10 -8.29 12.03
C HIS A 113 32.57 -9.58 12.70
N PRO A 114 32.05 -10.77 12.33
CA PRO A 114 32.85 -11.96 12.48
C PRO A 114 34.14 -11.68 11.71
N ASP A 115 35.27 -11.81 12.39
CA ASP A 115 36.58 -11.82 11.75
C ASP A 115 36.49 -12.63 10.46
N THR A 116 36.97 -12.06 9.35
CA THR A 116 37.24 -12.78 8.11
C THR A 116 38.45 -13.72 8.32
N GLY A 117 38.36 -14.59 9.32
CA GLY A 117 39.26 -15.70 9.53
C GLY A 117 38.97 -16.74 8.46
N ASN A 118 39.89 -16.85 7.50
CA ASN A 118 39.94 -17.84 6.43
C ASN A 118 38.55 -18.27 5.91
N LEU A 119 37.96 -17.44 5.05
CA LEU A 119 37.08 -17.97 4.02
C LEU A 119 37.90 -18.99 3.24
N GLU A 120 37.63 -20.28 3.45
CA GLU A 120 38.12 -21.31 2.56
C GLU A 120 37.75 -20.93 1.12
N ALA A 121 38.68 -21.19 0.20
CA ALA A 121 38.63 -20.68 -1.17
C ALA A 121 37.24 -20.94 -1.80
N PRO A 122 36.65 -19.95 -2.50
CA PRO A 122 35.43 -20.17 -3.25
C PRO A 122 35.63 -21.39 -4.17
N ALA A 123 34.63 -22.27 -4.28
CA ALA A 123 34.72 -23.51 -5.04
C ALA A 123 35.47 -23.33 -6.36
N THR A 124 36.58 -24.07 -6.54
CA THR A 124 37.41 -23.99 -7.74
C THR A 124 36.62 -24.44 -8.96
N GLY A 125 36.42 -23.54 -9.91
CA GLY A 125 35.80 -23.86 -11.18
C GLY A 125 36.78 -24.52 -12.15
N LYS A 126 36.25 -25.10 -13.23
CA LYS A 126 37.02 -25.49 -14.43
C LYS A 126 36.32 -24.91 -15.64
N GLY A 127 37.07 -24.28 -16.53
CA GLY A 127 36.56 -23.65 -17.75
C GLY A 127 37.48 -22.53 -18.23
N HIS A 128 37.34 -22.14 -19.48
CA HIS A 128 38.14 -21.09 -20.10
C HIS A 128 37.32 -19.81 -20.29
N ILE A 129 37.73 -18.72 -19.66
CA ILE A 129 37.04 -17.43 -19.72
C ILE A 129 37.76 -16.50 -20.70
N LEU A 130 36.99 -15.93 -21.62
CA LEU A 130 37.42 -14.82 -22.48
C LEU A 130 37.08 -13.51 -21.76
N PHE A 131 38.11 -12.75 -21.34
CA PHE A 131 37.94 -11.48 -20.62
C PHE A 131 38.38 -10.32 -21.53
N VAL A 132 37.54 -9.31 -21.73
CA VAL A 132 37.83 -8.19 -22.63
C VAL A 132 37.58 -6.87 -21.91
N ASP A 133 38.62 -6.05 -21.78
CA ASP A 133 38.58 -4.72 -21.15
C ASP A 133 39.73 -3.89 -21.74
N ASP A 134 39.45 -2.66 -22.18
CA ASP A 134 40.44 -1.77 -22.79
C ASP A 134 41.40 -1.16 -21.77
N GLU A 135 41.04 -1.17 -20.49
CA GLU A 135 41.93 -0.81 -19.39
C GLU A 135 42.78 -2.02 -18.95
N GLU A 136 44.07 -1.99 -19.31
CA GLU A 136 45.03 -3.06 -19.02
C GLU A 136 45.07 -3.47 -17.53
N LEU A 137 44.97 -2.51 -16.62
CA LEU A 137 44.95 -2.77 -15.17
C LEU A 137 43.72 -3.55 -14.73
N LEU A 138 42.54 -3.30 -15.34
CA LEU A 138 41.30 -4.00 -15.00
C LEU A 138 41.27 -5.40 -15.60
N ALA A 139 41.77 -5.56 -16.83
CA ALA A 139 41.94 -6.86 -17.46
C ALA A 139 42.87 -7.77 -16.64
N ASP A 140 44.00 -7.25 -16.16
CA ASP A 140 44.97 -8.00 -15.34
C ASP A 140 44.40 -8.36 -13.96
N VAL A 141 43.66 -7.45 -13.32
CA VAL A 141 42.99 -7.72 -12.05
C VAL A 141 41.91 -8.78 -12.23
N GLY A 142 41.05 -8.65 -13.25
CA GLY A 142 40.01 -9.63 -13.57
C GLY A 142 40.60 -11.03 -13.83
N LYS A 143 41.68 -11.09 -14.61
CA LYS A 143 42.45 -12.32 -14.85
C LYS A 143 42.94 -12.95 -13.56
N HIS A 144 43.64 -12.20 -12.72
CA HIS A 144 44.20 -12.71 -11.47
C HIS A 144 43.12 -13.21 -10.50
N LEU A 145 41.99 -12.51 -10.42
CA LEU A 145 40.87 -12.92 -9.57
C LEU A 145 40.23 -14.22 -10.07
N LEU A 146 40.03 -14.37 -11.38
CA LEU A 146 39.42 -15.56 -11.97
C LEU A 146 40.37 -16.77 -12.01
N GLU A 147 41.67 -16.56 -12.21
CA GLU A 147 42.69 -17.63 -12.10
C GLU A 147 42.78 -18.16 -10.65
N LYS A 148 42.63 -17.28 -9.64
CA LYS A 148 42.51 -17.70 -8.23
C LYS A 148 41.29 -18.59 -7.95
N LEU A 149 40.23 -18.44 -8.74
CA LEU A 149 39.02 -19.27 -8.68
C LEU A 149 39.15 -20.57 -9.50
N GLY A 150 40.31 -20.86 -10.10
CA GLY A 150 40.60 -22.10 -10.82
C GLY A 150 40.29 -22.09 -12.32
N TYR A 151 39.91 -20.94 -12.90
CA TYR A 151 39.63 -20.82 -14.34
C TYR A 151 40.88 -20.52 -15.16
N THR A 152 40.91 -20.98 -16.40
CA THR A 152 41.88 -20.50 -17.40
C THR A 152 41.34 -19.22 -18.01
N VAL A 153 42.13 -18.14 -18.07
CA VAL A 153 41.64 -16.85 -18.56
C VAL A 153 42.51 -16.32 -19.69
N THR A 154 41.90 -16.00 -20.82
CA THR A 154 42.54 -15.23 -21.90
C THR A 154 41.98 -13.83 -21.93
N THR A 155 42.85 -12.84 -21.79
CA THR A 155 42.51 -11.41 -21.81
C THR A 155 42.81 -10.78 -23.17
N PHE A 156 41.95 -9.87 -23.62
CA PHE A 156 42.20 -9.00 -24.77
C PHE A 156 41.88 -7.54 -24.41
N LYS A 157 42.68 -6.62 -24.96
CA LYS A 157 42.45 -5.17 -24.83
C LYS A 157 41.53 -4.64 -25.92
N GLU A 158 41.70 -5.18 -27.13
CA GLU A 158 40.92 -4.76 -28.28
C GLU A 158 39.79 -5.76 -28.57
N PRO A 159 38.53 -5.29 -28.66
CA PRO A 159 37.39 -6.16 -28.88
C PRO A 159 37.39 -6.79 -30.29
N THR A 160 38.11 -6.21 -31.24
CA THR A 160 38.35 -6.78 -32.59
C THR A 160 39.27 -8.00 -32.56
N GLU A 161 40.34 -7.95 -31.77
CA GLU A 161 41.27 -9.08 -31.58
C GLU A 161 40.58 -10.24 -30.87
N SER A 162 39.77 -9.94 -29.84
CA SER A 162 39.00 -10.97 -29.11
C SER A 162 38.00 -11.69 -30.02
N SER A 163 37.26 -10.93 -30.87
CA SER A 163 36.35 -11.49 -31.87
C SER A 163 37.07 -12.37 -32.90
N CYS A 164 38.25 -11.96 -33.39
CA CYS A 164 39.08 -12.76 -34.30
C CYS A 164 39.61 -14.05 -33.66
N SER A 165 40.04 -13.98 -32.40
CA SER A 165 40.49 -15.15 -31.64
C SER A 165 39.34 -16.14 -31.41
N PHE A 166 38.18 -15.63 -30.99
CA PHE A 166 36.97 -16.45 -30.81
C PHE A 166 36.53 -17.12 -32.13
N LYS A 167 36.56 -16.39 -33.26
CA LYS A 167 36.25 -16.95 -34.59
C LYS A 167 37.20 -18.08 -34.99
N SER A 168 38.47 -17.99 -34.60
CA SER A 168 39.49 -18.98 -34.96
C SER A 168 39.39 -20.25 -34.11
N GLN A 169 38.94 -20.14 -32.85
CA GLN A 169 38.86 -21.26 -31.90
C GLN A 169 37.60 -21.15 -31.00
N PRO A 170 36.39 -21.27 -31.57
CA PRO A 170 35.14 -21.02 -30.85
C PRO A 170 34.84 -22.05 -29.75
N ASP A 171 35.43 -23.24 -29.82
CA ASP A 171 35.21 -24.33 -28.88
C ASP A 171 36.05 -24.20 -27.58
N VAL A 172 37.04 -23.31 -27.59
CA VAL A 172 37.98 -23.14 -26.46
C VAL A 172 37.36 -22.36 -25.31
N PHE A 173 36.52 -21.37 -25.59
CA PHE A 173 35.99 -20.45 -24.58
C PHE A 173 34.60 -20.89 -24.09
N ASP A 174 34.42 -20.87 -22.77
CA ASP A 174 33.19 -21.29 -22.09
C ASP A 174 32.34 -20.10 -21.63
N ILE A 175 32.97 -18.96 -21.29
CA ILE A 175 32.30 -17.74 -20.79
C ILE A 175 32.97 -16.51 -21.40
N LEU A 176 32.16 -15.52 -21.79
CA LEU A 176 32.63 -14.18 -22.15
C LEU A 176 32.36 -13.22 -20.99
N ILE A 177 33.39 -12.50 -20.55
CA ILE A 177 33.27 -11.33 -19.67
C ILE A 177 33.81 -10.13 -20.45
N THR A 178 33.00 -9.10 -20.64
CA THR A 178 33.39 -7.94 -21.46
C THR A 178 32.98 -6.63 -20.80
N ASP A 179 33.83 -5.62 -20.96
CA ASP A 179 33.43 -4.26 -20.64
C ASP A 179 32.37 -3.74 -21.62
N MET A 180 31.56 -2.80 -21.14
CA MET A 180 30.49 -2.20 -21.92
C MET A 180 31.03 -1.13 -22.87
N ASP A 181 31.87 -0.23 -22.38
CA ASP A 181 32.31 0.97 -23.09
C ASP A 181 33.79 0.86 -23.50
N MET A 182 34.03 0.12 -24.58
CA MET A 182 35.35 0.00 -25.20
C MET A 182 35.46 0.86 -26.47
N PRO A 183 36.64 1.42 -26.80
CA PRO A 183 36.91 2.10 -28.06
C PRO A 183 36.61 1.23 -29.29
N ASP A 184 36.18 1.85 -30.39
CA ASP A 184 35.85 1.26 -31.70
C ASP A 184 34.65 0.29 -31.75
N MET A 185 34.46 -0.58 -30.75
CA MET A 185 33.33 -1.53 -30.66
C MET A 185 32.88 -1.70 -29.20
N ASN A 186 31.61 -1.42 -28.93
CA ASN A 186 31.06 -1.56 -27.58
C ASN A 186 30.77 -3.03 -27.20
N GLY A 187 30.64 -3.31 -25.90
CA GLY A 187 30.43 -4.66 -25.38
C GLY A 187 29.22 -5.37 -25.98
N VAL A 188 28.10 -4.67 -26.18
CA VAL A 188 26.89 -5.23 -26.80
C VAL A 188 27.11 -5.63 -28.27
N GLN A 189 27.91 -4.87 -29.02
CA GLN A 189 28.29 -5.21 -30.40
C GLN A 189 29.18 -6.46 -30.43
N LEU A 190 30.19 -6.55 -29.56
CA LEU A 190 31.05 -7.72 -29.42
C LEU A 190 30.23 -8.99 -29.09
N ILE A 191 29.29 -8.87 -28.15
CA ILE A 191 28.40 -9.95 -27.75
C ILE A 191 27.58 -10.46 -28.94
N ARG A 192 27.01 -9.55 -29.74
CA ARG A 192 26.25 -9.94 -30.94
C ARG A 192 27.12 -10.64 -31.98
N GLU A 193 28.40 -10.31 -32.09
CA GLU A 193 29.31 -11.03 -32.99
C GLU A 193 29.63 -12.45 -32.50
N ILE A 194 29.92 -12.58 -31.21
CA ILE A 194 30.29 -13.86 -30.58
C ILE A 194 29.09 -14.81 -30.55
N LEU A 195 27.91 -14.33 -30.13
CA LEU A 195 26.69 -15.14 -30.03
C LEU A 195 26.15 -15.61 -31.40
N LYS A 196 26.53 -14.96 -32.51
CA LYS A 196 26.24 -15.46 -33.88
C LYS A 196 27.03 -16.73 -34.21
N ILE A 197 28.18 -16.93 -33.57
CA ILE A 197 29.08 -18.06 -33.85
C ILE A 197 28.76 -19.21 -32.89
N ARG A 198 28.74 -18.95 -31.58
CA ARG A 198 28.42 -19.94 -30.55
C ARG A 198 27.69 -19.26 -29.40
N GLN A 199 26.62 -19.89 -28.94
CA GLN A 199 25.88 -19.46 -27.75
C GLN A 199 26.69 -19.86 -26.51
N ILE A 200 27.36 -18.88 -25.91
CA ILE A 200 28.05 -19.00 -24.63
C ILE A 200 27.45 -17.97 -23.66
N PRO A 201 27.50 -18.21 -22.35
CA PRO A 201 27.12 -17.19 -21.39
C PRO A 201 28.02 -15.96 -21.44
N VAL A 202 27.40 -14.82 -21.13
CA VAL A 202 28.01 -13.50 -21.25
C VAL A 202 27.77 -12.71 -19.97
N ILE A 203 28.84 -12.17 -19.40
CA ILE A 203 28.81 -11.23 -18.28
C ILE A 203 29.29 -9.88 -18.82
N ILE A 204 28.50 -8.83 -18.65
CA ILE A 204 28.95 -7.45 -18.93
C ILE A 204 29.47 -6.84 -17.64
N THR A 205 30.60 -6.15 -17.69
CA THR A 205 31.06 -5.23 -16.65
C THR A 205 30.77 -3.80 -17.08
N THR A 206 30.31 -2.95 -16.16
CA THR A 206 29.89 -1.57 -16.47
C THR A 206 30.21 -0.60 -15.33
N GLY A 207 30.46 0.67 -15.65
CA GLY A 207 30.66 1.75 -14.69
C GLY A 207 29.36 2.39 -14.19
N PHE A 208 29.46 3.19 -13.11
CA PHE A 208 28.33 3.82 -12.42
C PHE A 208 27.53 4.85 -13.25
N SER A 209 28.01 5.24 -14.44
CA SER A 209 27.45 6.29 -15.29
C SER A 209 26.67 5.78 -16.52
N GLU A 210 26.52 4.46 -16.68
CA GLU A 210 26.06 3.86 -17.94
C GLU A 210 24.59 3.41 -17.85
N ASN A 211 23.76 3.93 -18.74
CA ASN A 211 22.33 3.65 -18.80
C ASN A 211 22.03 2.44 -19.71
N ILE A 212 22.34 1.22 -19.26
CA ILE A 212 21.72 0.02 -19.83
C ILE A 212 20.75 -0.58 -18.82
N THR A 213 19.47 -0.68 -19.19
CA THR A 213 18.49 -1.35 -18.35
C THR A 213 18.72 -2.87 -18.40
N ARG A 214 18.49 -3.59 -17.29
CA ARG A 214 18.60 -5.07 -17.23
C ARG A 214 17.77 -5.75 -18.33
N GLU A 215 16.67 -5.12 -18.75
CA GLU A 215 15.80 -5.59 -19.83
C GLU A 215 16.44 -5.48 -21.23
N GLU A 216 17.20 -4.41 -21.50
CA GLU A 216 17.92 -4.22 -22.77
C GLU A 216 19.14 -5.14 -22.88
N ALA A 217 19.83 -5.38 -21.76
CA ALA A 217 20.92 -6.33 -21.66
C ALA A 217 20.41 -7.77 -21.91
N ALA A 218 19.30 -8.17 -21.27
CA ALA A 218 18.71 -9.50 -21.47
C ALA A 218 18.29 -9.75 -22.92
N LYS A 219 17.72 -8.75 -23.61
CA LYS A 219 17.36 -8.84 -25.05
C LYS A 219 18.58 -9.00 -25.97
N SER A 220 19.78 -8.63 -25.50
CA SER A 220 21.02 -8.73 -26.27
C SER A 220 21.81 -10.02 -25.98
N GLY A 221 21.27 -10.93 -25.17
CA GLY A 221 21.90 -12.22 -24.84
C GLY A 221 22.82 -12.18 -23.61
N VAL A 222 22.77 -11.12 -22.82
CA VAL A 222 23.58 -10.97 -21.60
C VAL A 222 23.02 -11.86 -20.50
N SER A 223 23.90 -12.65 -19.88
CA SER A 223 23.55 -13.58 -18.80
C SER A 223 23.57 -12.92 -17.43
N GLU A 224 24.53 -12.01 -17.18
CA GLU A 224 24.67 -11.24 -15.93
C GLU A 224 25.31 -9.87 -16.20
N LEU A 225 25.02 -8.88 -15.34
CA LEU A 225 25.60 -7.53 -15.39
C LEU A 225 26.31 -7.26 -14.05
N LEU A 226 27.59 -6.89 -14.10
CA LEU A 226 28.44 -6.58 -12.96
C LEU A 226 28.84 -5.11 -12.94
N MET A 227 28.77 -4.48 -11.76
CA MET A 227 29.22 -3.11 -11.57
C MET A 227 30.71 -3.10 -11.20
N LYS A 228 31.50 -2.25 -11.86
CA LYS A 228 32.88 -1.94 -11.44
C LYS A 228 32.82 -1.08 -10.15
N PRO A 229 33.70 -1.28 -9.15
CA PRO A 229 34.87 -2.16 -9.14
C PRO A 229 34.53 -3.63 -8.86
N LEU A 230 35.17 -4.54 -9.59
CA LEU A 230 34.95 -5.98 -9.46
C LEU A 230 35.63 -6.53 -8.20
N THR A 231 34.88 -7.20 -7.33
CA THR A 231 35.44 -7.95 -6.20
C THR A 231 35.54 -9.45 -6.53
N LEU A 232 36.38 -10.18 -5.76
CA LEU A 232 36.49 -11.64 -5.88
C LEU A 232 35.13 -12.33 -5.64
N HIS A 233 34.34 -11.80 -4.70
CA HIS A 233 33.03 -12.35 -4.35
C HIS A 233 32.01 -12.13 -5.48
N ASP A 234 31.95 -10.93 -6.06
CA ASP A 234 31.01 -10.61 -7.16
C ASP A 234 31.29 -11.45 -8.41
N LEU A 235 32.57 -11.63 -8.74
CA LEU A 235 33.01 -12.48 -9.86
C LEU A 235 32.71 -13.96 -9.59
N ALA A 236 33.01 -14.46 -8.38
CA ALA A 236 32.73 -15.84 -8.01
C ALA A 236 31.23 -16.15 -8.07
N ALA A 237 30.39 -15.30 -7.46
CA ALA A 237 28.94 -15.46 -7.45
C ALA A 237 28.35 -15.40 -8.87
N SER A 238 28.79 -14.45 -9.70
CA SER A 238 28.27 -14.28 -11.06
C SER A 238 28.65 -15.42 -11.99
N VAL A 239 29.91 -15.87 -11.94
CA VAL A 239 30.39 -17.00 -12.75
C VAL A 239 29.70 -18.29 -12.31
N GLN A 240 29.55 -18.54 -11.00
CA GLN A 240 28.80 -19.71 -10.49
C GLN A 240 27.33 -19.67 -10.88
N LYS A 241 26.66 -18.52 -10.77
CA LYS A 241 25.26 -18.34 -11.16
C LYS A 241 25.06 -18.66 -12.64
N VAL A 242 25.97 -18.19 -13.49
CA VAL A 242 25.96 -18.43 -14.92
C VAL A 242 26.21 -19.91 -15.26
N ILE A 243 27.16 -20.56 -14.59
CA ILE A 243 27.46 -21.99 -14.77
C ILE A 243 26.31 -22.88 -14.25
N LYS A 244 25.76 -22.60 -13.07
CA LYS A 244 24.57 -23.29 -12.54
C LYS A 244 23.41 -23.17 -13.53
N ARG A 245 23.21 -21.99 -14.14
CA ARG A 245 22.19 -21.78 -15.16
C ARG A 245 22.40 -22.66 -16.39
N ILE A 246 23.64 -22.92 -16.82
CA ILE A 246 23.96 -23.86 -17.93
C ILE A 246 23.66 -25.30 -17.53
N ALA A 247 24.06 -25.73 -16.33
CA ALA A 247 23.79 -27.08 -15.83
C ALA A 247 22.28 -27.34 -15.66
N SER A 248 21.54 -26.35 -15.15
CA SER A 248 20.08 -26.35 -15.13
C SER A 248 19.49 -26.29 -16.54
N PHE A 249 20.12 -25.63 -17.51
CA PHE A 249 19.66 -25.56 -18.91
C PHE A 249 19.88 -26.85 -19.68
N GLU A 250 20.92 -27.65 -19.40
CA GLU A 250 21.14 -28.95 -20.04
C GLU A 250 20.25 -30.06 -19.47
N ILE A 251 20.02 -30.04 -18.16
CA ILE A 251 19.04 -30.91 -17.48
C ILE A 251 17.62 -30.51 -17.88
N CYS A 252 17.32 -29.20 -17.91
CA CYS A 252 16.09 -28.70 -18.52
C CYS A 252 16.04 -29.07 -19.99
N ARG A 253 17.07 -28.93 -20.84
CA ARG A 253 16.97 -29.27 -22.28
C ARG A 253 16.54 -30.71 -22.52
N ARG A 254 17.02 -31.65 -21.69
CA ARG A 254 16.66 -33.07 -21.81
C ARG A 254 15.21 -33.35 -21.36
N PHE A 255 14.69 -32.58 -20.41
CA PHE A 255 13.27 -32.60 -20.02
C PHE A 255 12.37 -31.79 -20.97
N PHE A 256 12.87 -30.64 -21.43
CA PHE A 256 12.23 -29.60 -22.23
C PHE A 256 12.09 -30.04 -23.70
N LEU A 257 12.99 -30.87 -24.23
CA LEU A 257 12.81 -31.50 -25.57
C LEU A 257 11.70 -32.58 -25.60
N LEU A 258 11.32 -33.16 -24.46
CA LEU A 258 10.17 -34.07 -24.36
C LEU A 258 8.85 -33.32 -24.11
N THR A 259 8.90 -32.11 -23.54
CA THR A 259 7.71 -31.27 -23.29
C THR A 259 7.43 -30.29 -24.43
N ILE A 260 8.45 -29.85 -25.19
CA ILE A 260 8.30 -28.89 -26.31
C ILE A 260 7.68 -29.51 -27.55
N THR A 261 7.84 -30.80 -27.82
CA THR A 261 7.08 -31.45 -28.91
C THR A 261 5.57 -31.44 -28.64
N ALA A 262 5.13 -31.27 -27.39
CA ALA A 262 3.72 -31.07 -27.04
C ALA A 262 3.30 -29.59 -27.00
N TYR A 263 4.22 -28.65 -26.69
CA TYR A 263 3.87 -27.23 -26.47
C TYR A 263 4.13 -26.31 -27.69
N PHE A 264 5.03 -26.68 -28.62
CA PHE A 264 5.41 -25.80 -29.75
C PHE A 264 4.52 -25.94 -31.01
N ILE A 265 3.51 -26.81 -31.01
CA ILE A 265 2.53 -26.89 -32.12
C ILE A 265 1.42 -25.81 -31.99
N ILE A 266 1.33 -25.07 -30.88
CA ILE A 266 0.15 -24.23 -30.60
C ILE A 266 0.35 -22.70 -30.73
N GLU A 267 1.56 -22.11 -30.68
CA GLU A 267 1.69 -20.64 -30.83
C GLU A 267 2.85 -20.15 -31.71
N PHE A 268 2.89 -20.58 -32.97
CA PHE A 268 3.30 -19.67 -34.05
C PHE A 268 2.52 -19.98 -35.32
N ASN A 269 1.27 -19.51 -35.35
CA ASN A 269 0.60 -19.25 -36.60
C ASN A 269 -0.11 -17.90 -36.48
N SER A 270 0.46 -16.91 -37.15
CA SER A 270 -0.19 -15.68 -37.62
C SER A 270 -1.41 -16.02 -38.48
N SER A 271 -2.46 -16.53 -37.84
CA SER A 271 -3.72 -17.01 -38.43
C SER A 271 -4.83 -17.11 -37.38
N VAL A 272 -4.93 -16.15 -36.46
CA VAL A 272 -6.10 -15.99 -35.57
C VAL A 272 -6.84 -14.70 -35.90
N PHE A 273 -7.24 -14.60 -37.17
CA PHE A 273 -8.55 -14.06 -37.54
C PHE A 273 -9.35 -15.25 -38.05
N ARG A 274 -9.91 -16.05 -37.14
CA ARG A 274 -10.81 -17.15 -37.51
C ARG A 274 -12.06 -17.15 -36.64
N ASN A 275 -13.19 -17.15 -37.36
CA ASN A 275 -14.56 -17.22 -36.89
C ASN A 275 -14.82 -18.38 -35.92
N ILE A 276 -15.90 -18.25 -35.14
CA ILE A 276 -16.51 -19.14 -34.14
C ILE A 276 -16.68 -20.63 -34.54
N ASN A 277 -16.29 -21.06 -35.74
CA ASN A 277 -16.62 -22.39 -36.24
C ASN A 277 -15.58 -23.50 -35.99
N ASN A 278 -14.46 -23.26 -35.29
CA ASN A 278 -13.40 -24.25 -35.10
C ASN A 278 -12.82 -24.31 -33.66
N MET A 279 -13.62 -24.62 -32.63
CA MET A 279 -13.10 -25.08 -31.32
C MET A 279 -12.82 -26.59 -31.38
N THR A 280 -11.69 -27.05 -30.82
CA THR A 280 -11.42 -28.50 -30.73
C THR A 280 -12.29 -29.15 -29.64
N GLU A 281 -12.55 -30.46 -29.73
CA GLU A 281 -13.32 -31.19 -28.69
C GLU A 281 -12.65 -31.13 -27.31
N HIS A 282 -11.32 -31.00 -27.28
CA HIS A 282 -10.55 -30.82 -26.04
C HIS A 282 -10.87 -29.48 -25.36
N ASP A 283 -10.95 -28.39 -26.13
CA ASP A 283 -11.25 -27.05 -25.60
C ASP A 283 -12.68 -26.97 -25.06
N LYS A 284 -13.64 -27.63 -25.72
CA LYS A 284 -15.03 -27.72 -25.24
C LYS A 284 -15.14 -28.48 -23.93
N THR A 285 -14.39 -29.58 -23.80
CA THR A 285 -14.37 -30.40 -22.56
C THR A 285 -13.73 -29.64 -21.40
N ALA A 286 -12.66 -28.88 -21.66
CA ALA A 286 -12.01 -28.02 -20.66
C ALA A 286 -12.95 -26.91 -20.19
N LEU A 287 -13.67 -26.27 -21.12
CA LEU A 287 -14.66 -25.23 -20.81
C LEU A 287 -15.81 -25.76 -19.93
N GLN A 288 -16.39 -26.91 -20.30
CA GLN A 288 -17.44 -27.56 -19.50
C GLN A 288 -16.98 -27.92 -18.08
N ARG A 289 -15.72 -28.35 -17.93
CA ARG A 289 -15.13 -28.60 -16.60
C ARG A 289 -14.95 -27.31 -15.81
N ALA A 290 -14.46 -26.24 -16.43
CA ALA A 290 -14.28 -24.95 -15.78
C ALA A 290 -15.61 -24.35 -15.31
N GLU A 291 -16.66 -24.42 -16.15
CA GLU A 291 -18.03 -24.01 -15.80
C GLU A 291 -18.59 -24.84 -14.64
N SER A 292 -18.45 -26.17 -14.71
CA SER A 292 -18.89 -27.07 -13.63
C SER A 292 -18.19 -26.77 -12.30
N LEU A 293 -16.87 -26.57 -12.31
CA LEU A 293 -16.11 -26.19 -11.13
C LEU A 293 -16.53 -24.81 -10.60
N SER A 294 -16.81 -23.86 -11.48
CA SER A 294 -17.27 -22.53 -11.09
C SER A 294 -18.62 -22.55 -10.36
N ALA A 295 -19.58 -23.34 -10.87
CA ALA A 295 -20.87 -23.52 -10.21
C ALA A 295 -20.70 -24.15 -8.81
N GLN A 296 -19.87 -25.19 -8.71
CA GLN A 296 -19.59 -25.86 -7.42
C GLN A 296 -18.93 -24.93 -6.41
N ARG A 297 -17.98 -24.08 -6.83
CA ARG A 297 -17.39 -23.06 -5.95
C ARG A 297 -18.45 -22.13 -5.39
N GLN A 298 -19.38 -21.66 -6.23
CA GLN A 298 -20.44 -20.75 -5.81
C GLN A 298 -21.36 -21.40 -4.78
N ASP A 299 -21.73 -22.66 -5.00
CA ASP A 299 -22.53 -23.45 -4.05
C ASP A 299 -21.80 -23.56 -2.69
N ILE A 300 -20.51 -23.93 -2.70
CA ILE A 300 -19.71 -24.08 -1.47
C ILE A 300 -19.60 -22.77 -0.68
N LEU A 301 -19.35 -21.66 -1.37
CA LEU A 301 -19.22 -20.35 -0.71
C LEU A 301 -20.52 -19.89 -0.03
N SER A 302 -21.67 -20.39 -0.50
CA SER A 302 -22.99 -20.11 0.07
C SER A 302 -23.35 -20.95 1.30
N LEU A 303 -22.62 -22.04 1.56
CA LEU A 303 -22.85 -22.92 2.72
C LEU A 303 -22.43 -22.25 4.03
N ALA A 304 -22.93 -22.78 5.16
CA ALA A 304 -22.44 -22.43 6.48
C ALA A 304 -20.99 -22.92 6.65
N SER A 305 -20.19 -22.18 7.42
CA SER A 305 -18.74 -22.40 7.56
C SER A 305 -18.36 -23.82 8.00
N ASP A 306 -19.15 -24.41 8.89
CA ASP A 306 -18.99 -25.77 9.42
C ASP A 306 -19.20 -26.87 8.38
N LYS A 307 -19.81 -26.57 7.23
CA LYS A 307 -20.11 -27.55 6.16
C LYS A 307 -19.22 -27.40 4.92
N LYS A 308 -18.40 -26.35 4.86
CA LYS A 308 -17.60 -26.06 3.65
C LYS A 308 -16.50 -27.08 3.42
N ALA A 309 -15.77 -27.47 4.47
CA ALA A 309 -14.72 -28.48 4.37
C ALA A 309 -15.26 -29.82 3.87
N ASP A 310 -16.30 -30.35 4.52
CA ASP A 310 -16.94 -31.61 4.14
C ASP A 310 -17.44 -31.59 2.69
N ALA A 311 -18.10 -30.49 2.27
CA ALA A 311 -18.59 -30.35 0.90
C ALA A 311 -17.48 -30.37 -0.16
N ILE A 312 -16.29 -29.85 0.16
CA ILE A 312 -15.13 -29.89 -0.74
C ILE A 312 -14.53 -31.31 -0.79
N LEU A 313 -14.40 -31.96 0.37
CA LEU A 313 -13.79 -33.28 0.51
C LEU A 313 -14.67 -34.39 -0.10
N ASP A 314 -16.00 -34.25 -0.01
CA ASP A 314 -16.99 -35.15 -0.61
C ASP A 314 -17.08 -35.02 -2.14
N TYR A 315 -16.49 -33.97 -2.73
CA TYR A 315 -16.49 -33.78 -4.17
C TYR A 315 -15.65 -34.87 -4.87
N PRO A 316 -16.08 -35.44 -6.02
CA PRO A 316 -15.38 -36.58 -6.65
C PRO A 316 -13.90 -36.36 -6.96
N HIS A 317 -13.48 -35.10 -7.17
CA HIS A 317 -12.10 -34.71 -7.43
C HIS A 317 -11.71 -33.51 -6.55
N PRO A 318 -11.48 -33.71 -5.24
CA PRO A 318 -11.39 -32.62 -4.28
C PRO A 318 -10.18 -31.71 -4.57
N ALA A 319 -9.04 -32.27 -4.97
CA ALA A 319 -7.86 -31.49 -5.39
C ALA A 319 -8.16 -30.56 -6.59
N ALA A 320 -8.90 -31.04 -7.59
CA ALA A 320 -9.24 -30.23 -8.76
C ALA A 320 -10.17 -29.07 -8.38
N LEU A 321 -11.07 -29.30 -7.44
CA LEU A 321 -11.95 -28.27 -6.90
C LEU A 321 -11.19 -27.24 -6.06
N VAL A 322 -10.31 -27.69 -5.15
CA VAL A 322 -9.42 -26.81 -4.35
C VAL A 322 -8.58 -25.93 -5.27
N HIS A 323 -7.89 -26.51 -6.26
CA HIS A 323 -7.08 -25.76 -7.22
C HIS A 323 -7.89 -24.81 -8.10
N SER A 324 -9.20 -25.01 -8.20
CA SER A 324 -10.07 -24.14 -8.96
C SER A 324 -10.37 -22.82 -8.21
N PHE A 325 -10.22 -22.78 -6.88
CA PHE A 325 -10.41 -21.53 -6.13
C PHE A 325 -9.27 -20.54 -6.43
N PRO A 326 -9.60 -19.27 -6.74
CA PRO A 326 -8.62 -18.19 -6.71
C PRO A 326 -7.89 -18.17 -5.37
N GLU A 327 -6.61 -17.79 -5.36
CA GLU A 327 -5.78 -17.89 -4.15
C GLU A 327 -6.31 -17.02 -3.00
N GLY A 328 -6.86 -15.84 -3.31
CA GLY A 328 -7.53 -14.98 -2.34
C GLY A 328 -8.81 -15.59 -1.76
N ASP A 329 -9.62 -16.24 -2.61
CA ASP A 329 -10.83 -16.93 -2.15
C ASP A 329 -10.48 -18.14 -1.27
N PHE A 330 -9.43 -18.86 -1.62
CA PHE A 330 -8.93 -19.96 -0.82
C PHE A 330 -8.42 -19.48 0.55
N HIS A 331 -7.71 -18.35 0.62
CA HIS A 331 -7.30 -17.74 1.89
C HIS A 331 -8.51 -17.46 2.79
N PHE A 332 -9.54 -16.77 2.28
CA PHE A 332 -10.76 -16.51 3.06
C PHE A 332 -11.47 -17.79 3.50
N LEU A 333 -11.50 -18.80 2.64
CA LEU A 333 -12.10 -20.10 2.93
C LEU A 333 -11.43 -20.80 4.12
N ILE A 334 -10.09 -20.80 4.15
CA ILE A 334 -9.31 -21.41 5.25
C ILE A 334 -9.54 -20.66 6.56
N HIS A 335 -9.60 -19.32 6.53
CA HIS A 335 -9.88 -18.52 7.73
C HIS A 335 -11.33 -18.66 8.22
N GLU A 336 -12.28 -18.85 7.31
CA GLU A 336 -13.70 -19.05 7.66
C GLU A 336 -13.99 -20.44 8.25
N ILE A 337 -13.37 -21.48 7.71
CA ILE A 337 -13.45 -22.84 8.26
C ILE A 337 -12.71 -22.91 9.60
N GLY A 338 -11.57 -22.23 9.68
CA GLY A 338 -10.62 -22.32 10.79
C GLY A 338 -9.34 -22.99 10.33
N ILE A 339 -8.21 -22.35 10.61
CA ILE A 339 -6.89 -22.80 10.12
C ILE A 339 -6.57 -24.23 10.60
N GLY A 340 -6.92 -24.57 11.85
CA GLY A 340 -6.67 -25.90 12.43
C GLY A 340 -7.52 -27.00 11.79
N ASP A 341 -8.76 -26.68 11.43
CA ASP A 341 -9.73 -27.61 10.84
C ASP A 341 -9.54 -27.78 9.33
N SER A 342 -8.61 -27.04 8.73
CA SER A 342 -8.38 -27.01 7.28
C SER A 342 -7.18 -27.85 6.81
N LEU A 343 -6.60 -28.70 7.67
CA LEU A 343 -5.39 -29.48 7.36
C LEU A 343 -5.52 -30.32 6.08
N GLU A 344 -6.65 -30.99 5.87
CA GLU A 344 -6.86 -31.80 4.67
C GLU A 344 -6.93 -30.93 3.41
N LEU A 345 -7.58 -29.76 3.48
CA LEU A 345 -7.64 -28.81 2.37
C LEU A 345 -6.26 -28.23 2.04
N LEU A 346 -5.45 -27.93 3.06
CA LEU A 346 -4.07 -27.49 2.87
C LEU A 346 -3.22 -28.57 2.18
N GLY A 347 -3.46 -29.85 2.48
CA GLY A 347 -2.75 -30.97 1.85
C GLY A 347 -3.10 -31.15 0.37
N LEU A 348 -4.28 -30.68 -0.06
CA LEU A 348 -4.75 -30.67 -1.44
C LEU A 348 -4.45 -29.36 -2.19
N ALA A 349 -3.91 -28.34 -1.51
CA ALA A 349 -3.71 -27.03 -2.09
C ALA A 349 -2.50 -26.97 -3.03
N SER A 350 -2.61 -26.08 -4.01
CA SER A 350 -1.51 -25.80 -4.93
C SER A 350 -0.41 -24.96 -4.28
N GLU A 351 0.81 -25.03 -4.84
CA GLU A 351 1.92 -24.19 -4.37
C GLU A 351 1.60 -22.69 -4.43
N ARG A 352 0.82 -22.23 -5.42
CA ARG A 352 0.37 -20.82 -5.53
C ARG A 352 -0.55 -20.43 -4.37
N GLN A 353 -1.39 -21.34 -3.92
CA GLN A 353 -2.29 -21.12 -2.78
C GLN A 353 -1.50 -21.04 -1.47
N TRP A 354 -0.53 -21.93 -1.25
CA TRP A 354 0.39 -21.84 -0.11
C TRP A 354 1.18 -20.53 -0.12
N GLU A 355 1.71 -20.15 -1.27
CA GLU A 355 2.47 -18.91 -1.44
C GLU A 355 1.62 -17.68 -1.09
N TYR A 356 0.37 -17.63 -1.56
CA TYR A 356 -0.55 -16.54 -1.22
C TYR A 356 -0.89 -16.49 0.29
N LEU A 357 -1.15 -17.64 0.92
CA LEU A 357 -1.38 -17.71 2.38
C LEU A 357 -0.19 -17.10 3.13
N THR A 358 1.03 -17.50 2.76
CA THR A 358 2.24 -16.94 3.37
C THR A 358 2.42 -15.46 3.05
N ASP A 359 2.19 -15.02 1.81
CA ASP A 359 2.32 -13.60 1.43
C ASP A 359 1.40 -12.71 2.26
N ILE A 360 0.19 -13.17 2.63
CA ILE A 360 -0.74 -12.36 3.43
C ILE A 360 -0.46 -12.47 4.94
N ASP A 361 -0.19 -13.67 5.48
CA ASP A 361 -0.31 -13.91 6.91
C ASP A 361 1.01 -13.84 7.72
N ILE A 362 2.18 -13.97 7.09
CA ILE A 362 3.47 -14.00 7.82
C ILE A 362 4.17 -12.65 7.92
N TRP A 363 3.58 -11.58 7.38
CA TRP A 363 4.22 -10.27 7.27
C TRP A 363 3.56 -9.24 8.17
N LYS A 364 4.39 -8.46 8.87
CA LYS A 364 3.98 -7.26 9.58
C LYS A 364 4.70 -6.06 8.99
N LYS A 365 3.99 -5.37 8.08
CA LYS A 365 4.54 -4.35 7.19
C LYS A 365 5.60 -4.94 6.25
N ASP A 366 6.86 -4.63 6.48
CA ASP A 366 8.06 -5.02 5.74
C ASP A 366 8.91 -6.05 6.51
N MET A 367 8.51 -6.40 7.73
CA MET A 367 9.22 -7.38 8.56
C MET A 367 8.53 -8.74 8.54
N LEU A 368 9.34 -9.80 8.51
CA LEU A 368 8.89 -11.18 8.61
C LEU A 368 8.53 -11.54 10.06
N GLU A 369 7.31 -12.03 10.31
CA GLU A 369 6.89 -12.54 11.63
C GLU A 369 7.22 -14.03 11.76
N ILE A 370 8.37 -14.32 12.38
CA ILE A 370 8.91 -15.68 12.55
C ILE A 370 7.93 -16.65 13.21
N ASN A 371 7.13 -16.20 14.19
CA ASN A 371 6.13 -17.04 14.85
C ASN A 371 4.99 -17.42 13.90
N SER A 372 4.52 -16.49 13.08
CA SER A 372 3.49 -16.73 12.07
C SER A 372 4.01 -17.69 11.00
N LEU A 373 5.26 -17.53 10.56
CA LEU A 373 5.92 -18.45 9.63
C LEU A 373 6.06 -19.85 10.22
N THR A 374 6.52 -19.98 11.47
CA THR A 374 6.63 -21.28 12.17
C THR A 374 5.29 -22.01 12.17
N ARG A 375 4.20 -21.29 12.51
CA ARG A 375 2.86 -21.87 12.52
C ARG A 375 2.43 -22.38 11.13
N TRP A 376 2.67 -21.61 10.08
CA TRP A 376 2.33 -22.02 8.71
C TRP A 376 3.16 -23.21 8.23
N LEU A 377 4.47 -23.21 8.49
CA LEU A 377 5.32 -24.34 8.14
C LEU A 377 4.91 -25.61 8.90
N TYR A 378 4.55 -25.50 10.19
CA TYR A 378 4.02 -26.61 10.96
C TYR A 378 2.74 -27.18 10.33
N LEU A 379 1.81 -26.32 9.92
CA LEU A 379 0.58 -26.74 9.24
C LEU A 379 0.86 -27.41 7.89
N PHE A 380 1.76 -26.85 7.07
CA PHE A 380 2.11 -27.43 5.78
C PHE A 380 2.80 -28.79 5.94
N ILE A 381 3.72 -28.94 6.89
CA ILE A 381 4.34 -30.25 7.19
C ILE A 381 3.29 -31.23 7.66
N SER A 382 2.39 -30.82 8.54
CA SER A 382 1.32 -31.67 9.06
C SER A 382 0.36 -32.13 7.95
N ALA A 383 0.10 -31.25 6.97
CA ALA A 383 -0.81 -31.51 5.86
C ALA A 383 -0.17 -32.35 4.73
N ASN A 384 1.02 -31.96 4.26
CA ASN A 384 1.75 -32.66 3.20
C ASN A 384 3.27 -32.46 3.33
N PRO A 385 3.96 -33.35 4.06
CA PRO A 385 5.38 -33.16 4.37
C PRO A 385 6.30 -33.17 3.15
N LYS A 386 6.03 -34.07 2.20
CA LYS A 386 6.88 -34.24 1.01
C LYS A 386 6.79 -33.01 0.09
N GLN A 387 5.57 -32.49 -0.10
CA GLN A 387 5.36 -31.26 -0.85
C GLN A 387 5.99 -30.06 -0.11
N THR A 388 5.89 -30.04 1.22
CA THR A 388 6.48 -28.96 2.03
C THR A 388 7.99 -28.91 1.90
N MET A 389 8.72 -30.04 1.99
CA MET A 389 10.18 -30.05 1.81
C MET A 389 10.56 -29.55 0.42
N ARG A 390 9.88 -30.04 -0.62
CA ARG A 390 10.12 -29.59 -1.99
C ARG A 390 9.87 -28.10 -2.16
N TRP A 391 8.77 -27.57 -1.62
CA TRP A 391 8.44 -26.16 -1.71
C TRP A 391 9.44 -25.28 -0.94
N CYS A 392 9.87 -25.70 0.24
CA CYS A 392 10.87 -25.01 1.04
C CYS A 392 12.24 -24.93 0.33
N LEU A 393 12.71 -26.05 -0.23
CA LEU A 393 14.04 -26.16 -0.83
C LEU A 393 14.10 -25.60 -2.26
N ASP A 394 13.14 -25.96 -3.11
CA ASP A 394 13.20 -25.62 -4.55
C ASP A 394 12.68 -24.20 -4.86
N LYS A 395 11.82 -23.64 -4.01
CA LYS A 395 11.01 -22.45 -4.32
C LYS A 395 11.06 -21.32 -3.29
N LYS A 396 11.47 -21.62 -2.05
CA LYS A 396 11.35 -20.70 -0.91
C LYS A 396 12.62 -20.61 -0.07
N THR A 397 13.78 -20.88 -0.65
CA THR A 397 15.06 -20.81 0.04
C THR A 397 15.26 -19.42 0.65
N GLU A 398 14.82 -18.36 -0.04
CA GLU A 398 14.87 -16.96 0.43
C GLU A 398 14.06 -16.71 1.71
N LEU A 399 13.10 -17.56 2.03
CA LEU A 399 12.28 -17.50 3.24
C LEU A 399 12.83 -18.42 4.34
N ILE A 400 13.37 -19.57 3.97
CA ILE A 400 13.83 -20.60 4.90
C ILE A 400 15.21 -20.28 5.46
N GLU A 401 16.12 -19.73 4.66
CA GLU A 401 17.46 -19.31 5.13
C GLU A 401 17.39 -18.31 6.28
N PRO A 402 16.71 -17.15 6.15
CA PRO A 402 16.58 -16.23 7.27
C PRO A 402 15.77 -16.83 8.41
N TYR A 403 14.80 -17.71 8.14
CA TYR A 403 14.05 -18.41 9.20
C TYR A 403 14.95 -19.28 10.06
N LEU A 404 15.79 -20.11 9.45
CA LEU A 404 16.75 -20.95 10.17
C LEU A 404 17.76 -20.07 10.90
N PHE A 405 18.33 -19.04 10.25
CA PHE A 405 19.23 -18.08 10.90
C PHE A 405 18.64 -17.50 12.18
N HIS A 406 17.35 -17.11 12.19
CA HIS A 406 16.72 -16.54 13.37
C HIS A 406 16.51 -17.55 14.51
N ASN A 407 16.43 -18.85 14.21
CA ASN A 407 15.99 -19.85 15.17
C ASN A 407 17.09 -20.83 15.60
N ILE A 408 18.19 -20.95 14.86
CA ILE A 408 19.25 -21.91 15.14
C ILE A 408 20.63 -21.24 15.23
N ASP A 409 21.47 -21.77 16.10
CA ASP A 409 22.92 -21.61 16.09
C ASP A 409 23.53 -22.84 15.42
N LEU A 410 24.48 -22.64 14.51
CA LEU A 410 25.17 -23.70 13.79
C LEU A 410 26.66 -23.70 14.14
N THR A 411 27.20 -24.89 14.40
CA THR A 411 28.64 -25.13 14.51
C THR A 411 29.01 -26.31 13.63
N ILE A 412 30.14 -26.21 12.94
CA ILE A 412 30.64 -27.27 12.05
C ILE A 412 31.80 -27.94 12.75
N ARG A 413 31.76 -29.27 12.85
CA ARG A 413 32.81 -30.04 13.50
C ARG A 413 34.03 -30.15 12.60
N GLU A 414 35.18 -29.67 13.09
CA GLU A 414 36.48 -29.92 12.44
C GLU A 414 36.93 -31.37 12.69
N HIS A 415 37.76 -31.92 11.79
CA HIS A 415 38.12 -33.35 11.74
C HIS A 415 38.64 -33.97 13.06
N ASP A 416 39.14 -33.16 13.99
CA ASP A 416 39.71 -33.59 15.28
C ASP A 416 39.06 -32.93 16.51
N GLN A 417 37.97 -32.17 16.34
CA GLN A 417 37.32 -31.46 17.43
C GLN A 417 36.39 -32.39 18.23
N ASP A 418 36.46 -32.32 19.56
CA ASP A 418 35.58 -33.06 20.46
C ASP A 418 34.22 -32.35 20.54
N PRO A 419 33.09 -33.02 20.27
CA PRO A 419 31.76 -32.40 20.36
C PRO A 419 31.42 -31.76 21.71
N SER A 420 32.09 -32.18 22.79
CA SER A 420 31.91 -31.56 24.11
C SER A 420 32.43 -30.11 24.19
N ASP A 421 33.26 -29.66 23.23
CA ASP A 421 33.78 -28.30 23.17
C ASP A 421 32.74 -27.27 22.67
N PHE A 422 31.62 -27.71 22.08
CA PHE A 422 30.59 -26.81 21.52
C PHE A 422 29.68 -26.19 22.59
N GLY A 423 29.68 -26.73 23.82
CA GLY A 423 28.82 -26.32 24.92
C GLY A 423 27.45 -27.00 24.95
N ASP A 424 26.67 -26.69 25.98
CA ASP A 424 25.39 -27.37 26.24
C ASP A 424 24.31 -27.03 25.19
N GLY A 425 23.49 -28.03 24.85
CA GLY A 425 22.30 -27.87 24.00
C GLY A 425 22.53 -28.07 22.49
N PHE A 426 23.76 -28.32 22.06
CA PHE A 426 24.04 -28.72 20.67
C PHE A 426 23.71 -30.20 20.43
N PHE A 427 23.09 -30.49 19.30
CA PHE A 427 22.82 -31.85 18.81
C PHE A 427 23.08 -31.93 17.30
N THR A 428 23.19 -33.14 16.75
CA THR A 428 23.51 -33.35 15.33
C THR A 428 22.69 -34.50 14.74
N PHE A 429 22.48 -34.46 13.43
CA PHE A 429 21.88 -35.55 12.66
C PHE A 429 22.89 -36.30 11.76
N ASP A 430 24.04 -35.70 11.45
CA ASP A 430 25.04 -36.25 10.50
C ASP A 430 26.48 -36.29 11.05
N ASP A 431 26.68 -35.93 12.32
CA ASP A 431 27.99 -35.82 13.00
C ASP A 431 28.95 -34.78 12.38
N ILE A 432 28.45 -33.91 11.51
CA ILE A 432 29.21 -32.82 10.87
C ILE A 432 28.63 -31.48 11.33
N PHE A 433 27.32 -31.30 11.19
CA PHE A 433 26.62 -30.07 11.54
C PHE A 433 25.97 -30.21 12.92
N TYR A 434 26.40 -29.39 13.85
CA TYR A 434 25.87 -29.31 15.21
C TYR A 434 24.98 -28.08 15.34
N VAL A 435 23.72 -28.32 15.73
CA VAL A 435 22.67 -27.31 15.81
C VAL A 435 22.22 -27.12 17.25
N ARG A 436 21.99 -25.88 17.65
CA ARG A 436 21.31 -25.51 18.91
C ARG A 436 20.18 -24.55 18.60
N PHE A 437 19.02 -24.72 19.23
CA PHE A 437 17.91 -23.76 19.07
C PHE A 437 18.11 -22.51 19.93
N LYS A 438 17.81 -21.34 19.36
CA LYS A 438 18.02 -20.04 20.00
C LYS A 438 16.94 -19.76 21.06
N ASP A 439 17.37 -19.28 22.23
CA ASP A 439 16.50 -18.81 23.32
C ASP A 439 16.08 -17.34 23.12
N ASN A 440 15.41 -17.05 22.00
CA ASN A 440 14.96 -15.70 21.62
C ASN A 440 13.45 -15.46 21.83
N ILE A 441 12.68 -16.47 22.23
CA ILE A 441 11.24 -16.38 22.51
C ILE A 441 11.02 -16.42 24.03
N SER A 442 10.36 -15.39 24.57
CA SER A 442 10.08 -15.28 26.02
C SER A 442 8.97 -16.21 26.50
N ASP A 443 8.03 -16.55 25.61
CA ASP A 443 6.91 -17.43 25.92
C ASP A 443 7.36 -18.91 25.83
N VAL A 444 7.27 -19.62 26.95
CA VAL A 444 7.76 -20.99 27.08
C VAL A 444 6.98 -21.96 26.19
N GLU A 445 5.66 -21.82 26.10
CA GLU A 445 4.81 -22.74 25.33
C GLU A 445 5.06 -22.56 23.83
N VAL A 446 5.16 -21.31 23.37
CA VAL A 446 5.48 -21.00 21.96
C VAL A 446 6.88 -21.48 21.59
N ARG A 447 7.84 -21.34 22.53
CA ARG A 447 9.21 -21.82 22.33
C ARG A 447 9.27 -23.34 22.20
N GLU A 448 8.60 -24.07 23.10
CA GLU A 448 8.56 -25.53 23.06
C GLU A 448 7.92 -26.05 21.75
N GLN A 449 6.81 -25.45 21.31
CA GLN A 449 6.17 -25.80 20.04
C GLN A 449 7.08 -25.54 18.83
N ARG A 450 7.80 -24.42 18.83
CA ARG A 450 8.79 -24.11 17.78
C ARG A 450 9.92 -25.13 17.79
N ASP A 451 10.46 -25.47 18.94
CA ASP A 451 11.61 -26.39 19.06
C ASP A 451 11.23 -27.81 18.61
N GLU A 452 10.03 -28.27 18.97
CA GLU A 452 9.46 -29.53 18.48
C GLU A 452 9.34 -29.51 16.95
N PHE A 453 8.79 -28.42 16.39
CA PHE A 453 8.69 -28.24 14.94
C PHE A 453 10.06 -28.24 14.25
N LEU A 454 11.03 -27.45 14.75
CA LEU A 454 12.36 -27.32 14.15
C LEU A 454 13.10 -28.65 14.14
N HIS A 455 13.00 -29.42 15.23
CA HIS A 455 13.61 -30.73 15.31
C HIS A 455 13.04 -31.67 14.25
N GLU A 456 11.71 -31.72 14.13
CA GLU A 456 11.03 -32.53 13.11
C GLU A 456 11.31 -32.03 11.68
N PHE A 457 11.38 -30.72 11.47
CA PHE A 457 11.72 -30.12 10.17
C PHE A 457 13.12 -30.54 9.72
N LEU A 458 14.15 -30.34 10.56
CA LEU A 458 15.53 -30.69 10.24
C LEU A 458 15.69 -32.19 9.99
N LYS A 459 15.04 -33.02 10.81
CA LYS A 459 15.02 -34.47 10.62
C LYS A 459 14.40 -34.88 9.28
N ARG A 460 13.29 -34.25 8.88
CA ARG A 460 12.69 -34.53 7.56
C ARG A 460 13.53 -34.02 6.40
N LEU A 461 14.29 -32.96 6.62
CA LEU A 461 15.13 -32.36 5.59
C LEU A 461 16.33 -33.28 5.28
N ILE A 462 16.97 -33.86 6.30
CA ILE A 462 18.01 -34.89 6.09
C ILE A 462 17.45 -36.18 5.48
N ASP A 463 16.25 -36.62 5.90
CA ASP A 463 15.57 -37.79 5.32
C ASP A 463 15.16 -37.56 3.86
N TYR A 464 14.90 -36.31 3.48
CA TYR A 464 14.52 -35.93 2.12
C TYR A 464 15.72 -35.90 1.17
N ASN A 465 16.77 -35.16 1.53
CA ASN A 465 18.03 -35.11 0.80
C ASN A 465 19.16 -34.60 1.71
N HIS A 466 20.13 -35.48 1.98
CA HIS A 466 21.28 -35.17 2.83
C HIS A 466 22.15 -34.03 2.29
N GLU A 467 22.35 -33.92 0.97
CA GLU A 467 23.17 -32.84 0.38
C GLU A 467 22.48 -31.48 0.52
N GLU A 468 21.16 -31.43 0.29
CA GLU A 468 20.36 -30.21 0.46
C GLU A 468 20.28 -29.79 1.94
N PHE A 469 20.29 -30.75 2.87
CA PHE A 469 20.39 -30.48 4.30
C PHE A 469 21.65 -29.73 4.68
N GLN A 470 22.79 -30.19 4.19
CA GLN A 470 24.06 -29.52 4.46
C GLN A 470 24.11 -28.15 3.76
N TYR A 471 23.64 -28.08 2.52
CA TYR A 471 23.59 -26.83 1.75
C TYR A 471 22.76 -25.76 2.46
N ILE A 472 21.52 -26.07 2.85
CA ILE A 472 20.65 -25.05 3.44
C ILE A 472 21.15 -24.58 4.81
N LEU A 473 21.77 -25.44 5.61
CA LEU A 473 22.38 -25.04 6.88
C LEU A 473 23.58 -24.12 6.66
N MET A 474 24.44 -24.42 5.68
CA MET A 474 25.56 -23.58 5.29
C MET A 474 25.12 -22.20 4.82
N GLU A 475 24.15 -22.13 3.90
CA GLU A 475 23.62 -20.86 3.39
C GLU A 475 22.93 -20.06 4.50
N SER A 476 22.15 -20.73 5.36
CA SER A 476 21.49 -20.09 6.50
C SER A 476 22.47 -19.49 7.50
N PHE A 477 23.71 -19.99 7.60
CA PHE A 477 24.73 -19.42 8.47
C PHE A 477 25.39 -18.17 7.88
N GLY A 478 25.53 -18.12 6.55
CA GLY A 478 26.12 -17.00 5.81
C GLY A 478 25.14 -15.91 5.39
N VAL A 479 23.83 -16.14 5.56
CA VAL A 479 22.79 -15.21 5.10
C VAL A 479 22.85 -13.87 5.85
N ILE A 480 22.68 -12.76 5.11
CA ILE A 480 22.42 -11.45 5.70
C ILE A 480 20.90 -11.33 5.85
N PRO A 481 20.33 -11.45 7.07
CA PRO A 481 18.88 -11.60 7.22
C PRO A 481 18.11 -10.41 6.67
N SER A 482 18.64 -9.19 6.81
CA SER A 482 18.00 -7.98 6.29
C SER A 482 17.93 -7.96 4.76
N GLU A 483 18.93 -8.49 4.06
CA GLU A 483 18.95 -8.54 2.60
C GLU A 483 17.96 -9.59 2.09
N SER A 484 17.97 -10.79 2.69
CA SER A 484 17.04 -11.86 2.31
C SER A 484 15.59 -11.52 2.64
N GLU A 485 15.34 -10.88 3.79
CA GLU A 485 14.00 -10.38 4.13
C GLU A 485 13.53 -9.30 3.15
N GLU A 486 14.40 -8.37 2.74
CA GLU A 486 14.07 -7.35 1.73
C GLU A 486 13.74 -7.98 0.37
N GLU A 487 14.52 -8.98 -0.06
CA GLU A 487 14.29 -9.71 -1.30
C GLU A 487 12.95 -10.49 -1.25
N ALA A 488 12.71 -11.23 -0.17
CA ALA A 488 11.47 -11.96 0.04
C ALA A 488 10.26 -11.01 0.05
N TRP A 489 10.40 -9.85 0.70
CA TRP A 489 9.39 -8.79 0.72
C TRP A 489 9.13 -8.20 -0.66
N ARG A 490 10.18 -7.98 -1.46
CA ARG A 490 10.06 -7.50 -2.84
C ARG A 490 9.33 -8.50 -3.72
N LEU A 491 9.72 -9.78 -3.69
CA LEU A 491 9.10 -10.85 -4.48
C LEU A 491 7.63 -11.02 -4.10
N ARG A 492 7.32 -10.99 -2.80
CA ARG A 492 5.95 -10.93 -2.28
C ARG A 492 5.16 -9.78 -2.90
N ASN A 493 5.71 -8.56 -2.88
CA ASN A 493 4.99 -7.39 -3.40
C ASN A 493 4.72 -7.50 -4.91
N ILE A 494 5.62 -8.11 -5.69
CA ILE A 494 5.40 -8.39 -7.12
C ILE A 494 4.20 -9.35 -7.30
N ARG A 495 4.17 -10.46 -6.57
CA ARG A 495 3.07 -11.43 -6.63
C ARG A 495 1.74 -10.83 -6.21
N LEU A 496 1.74 -10.06 -5.12
CA LEU A 496 0.55 -9.38 -4.61
C LEU A 496 0.04 -8.30 -5.57
N ALA A 497 0.93 -7.59 -6.29
CA ALA A 497 0.55 -6.61 -7.30
C ALA A 497 -0.24 -7.24 -8.47
N GLU A 498 0.12 -8.46 -8.91
CA GLU A 498 -0.66 -9.20 -9.92
C GLU A 498 -2.11 -9.48 -9.46
N LYS A 499 -2.34 -9.52 -8.15
CA LYS A 499 -3.66 -9.73 -7.53
C LYS A 499 -4.38 -8.42 -7.19
N GLY A 500 -3.85 -7.26 -7.57
CA GLY A 500 -4.42 -5.94 -7.30
C GLY A 500 -3.97 -5.30 -5.98
N PHE A 501 -3.06 -5.92 -5.23
CA PHE A 501 -2.42 -5.31 -4.07
C PHE A 501 -1.18 -4.53 -4.52
N VAL A 502 -1.40 -3.33 -5.03
CA VAL A 502 -0.31 -2.44 -5.43
C VAL A 502 0.41 -1.87 -4.19
N PRO A 503 1.70 -1.50 -4.29
CA PRO A 503 2.42 -0.88 -3.19
C PRO A 503 1.68 0.32 -2.60
N PHE A 504 1.74 0.50 -1.28
CA PHE A 504 0.98 1.53 -0.57
C PHE A 504 0.97 2.90 -1.26
N TYR A 505 2.14 3.37 -1.74
CA TYR A 505 2.26 4.68 -2.37
C TYR A 505 1.52 4.80 -3.71
N GLU A 506 1.46 3.71 -4.48
CA GLU A 506 0.64 3.64 -5.69
C GLU A 506 -0.84 3.51 -5.31
N ALA A 507 -1.12 2.69 -4.30
CA ALA A 507 -2.47 2.40 -3.82
C ALA A 507 -3.23 3.67 -3.42
N VAL A 508 -2.54 4.57 -2.73
CA VAL A 508 -3.08 5.87 -2.30
C VAL A 508 -3.60 6.71 -3.48
N GLY A 509 -3.10 6.48 -4.70
CA GLY A 509 -3.57 7.13 -5.92
C GLY A 509 -5.06 6.89 -6.23
N ILE A 510 -5.68 5.83 -5.69
CA ILE A 510 -7.13 5.58 -5.83
C ILE A 510 -7.99 6.67 -5.18
N TYR A 511 -7.45 7.43 -4.23
CA TYR A 511 -8.15 8.55 -3.59
C TYR A 511 -7.92 9.88 -4.28
N GLN A 512 -7.08 9.93 -5.33
CA GLN A 512 -6.88 11.13 -6.13
C GLN A 512 -8.11 11.37 -7.02
N PRO A 513 -8.87 12.47 -6.82
CA PRO A 513 -10.07 12.74 -7.58
C PRO A 513 -9.82 12.82 -9.08
N VAL A 514 -10.78 12.35 -9.87
CA VAL A 514 -10.78 12.49 -11.33
C VAL A 514 -12.00 13.30 -11.73
N SER A 515 -11.83 14.31 -12.58
CA SER A 515 -12.96 15.08 -13.07
C SER A 515 -13.70 14.30 -14.18
N VAL A 516 -15.01 14.53 -14.32
CA VAL A 516 -15.80 13.94 -15.41
C VAL A 516 -15.24 14.32 -16.79
N ARG A 517 -14.58 15.49 -16.90
CA ARG A 517 -13.94 15.92 -18.15
C ARG A 517 -12.70 15.07 -18.46
N GLU A 518 -11.82 14.87 -17.49
CA GLU A 518 -10.65 14.00 -17.63
C GLU A 518 -11.04 12.55 -17.94
N LEU A 519 -12.07 12.03 -17.27
CA LEU A 519 -12.54 10.66 -17.50
C LEU A 519 -12.94 10.43 -18.97
N ASN A 520 -13.55 11.42 -19.62
CA ASN A 520 -13.94 11.30 -21.03
C ASN A 520 -12.75 11.20 -21.99
N THR A 521 -11.57 11.66 -21.57
CA THR A 521 -10.31 11.60 -22.35
C THR A 521 -9.46 10.38 -22.06
N ARG A 522 -9.75 9.64 -20.98
CA ARG A 522 -9.02 8.42 -20.61
C ARG A 522 -9.40 7.24 -21.51
N VAL A 523 -8.51 6.26 -21.54
CA VAL A 523 -8.72 4.99 -22.25
C VAL A 523 -10.00 4.34 -21.72
N LYS A 524 -10.95 4.10 -22.62
CA LYS A 524 -12.19 3.38 -22.31
C LYS A 524 -11.90 1.89 -22.30
N ARG A 525 -12.72 1.13 -21.58
CA ARG A 525 -12.61 -0.34 -21.59
C ARG A 525 -12.71 -0.81 -23.05
N LEU A 526 -11.66 -1.48 -23.55
CA LEU A 526 -11.65 -2.07 -24.88
C LEU A 526 -12.70 -3.19 -24.90
N SER A 527 -13.76 -3.00 -25.69
CA SER A 527 -14.78 -4.01 -25.89
C SER A 527 -14.20 -5.16 -26.72
N ARG A 528 -14.04 -6.32 -26.08
CA ARG A 528 -13.47 -7.60 -26.57
C ARG A 528 -11.95 -7.73 -26.44
N ILE A 529 -11.52 -8.11 -25.25
CA ILE A 529 -10.56 -9.22 -25.14
C ILE A 529 -11.45 -10.42 -24.84
N ARG A 530 -11.52 -11.41 -25.74
CA ARG A 530 -12.11 -12.70 -25.36
C ARG A 530 -11.28 -13.22 -24.20
N ASN A 531 -11.92 -13.58 -23.10
CA ASN A 531 -11.28 -14.33 -22.04
C ASN A 531 -10.96 -15.74 -22.60
N ASP A 532 -9.86 -15.86 -23.34
CA ASP A 532 -9.17 -17.16 -23.50
C ASP A 532 -8.43 -17.52 -22.19
N SER A 533 -8.53 -16.67 -21.17
CA SER A 533 -8.04 -16.89 -19.82
C SER A 533 -9.02 -17.78 -19.04
N PHE A 534 -8.68 -19.06 -18.92
CA PHE A 534 -9.29 -20.03 -17.98
C PHE A 534 -9.06 -19.71 -16.50
N LEU A 535 -8.67 -18.47 -16.16
CA LEU A 535 -8.38 -18.08 -14.78
C LEU A 535 -9.67 -17.91 -13.99
N PRO A 536 -9.76 -18.47 -12.77
CA PRO A 536 -10.94 -18.34 -11.93
C PRO A 536 -11.09 -16.89 -11.43
N VAL A 537 -12.34 -16.43 -11.36
CA VAL A 537 -12.68 -15.07 -10.92
C VAL A 537 -12.90 -15.06 -9.40
N PRO A 538 -12.32 -14.12 -8.64
CA PRO A 538 -12.57 -13.98 -7.20
C PRO A 538 -14.04 -13.73 -6.89
N MET A 539 -14.62 -14.50 -5.96
CA MET A 539 -16.06 -14.52 -5.66
C MET A 539 -16.42 -13.87 -4.31
N TYR A 540 -15.49 -13.81 -3.34
CA TYR A 540 -15.81 -13.31 -1.98
C TYR A 540 -16.33 -11.87 -1.98
N ALA A 541 -15.64 -10.95 -2.68
CA ALA A 541 -16.06 -9.55 -2.74
C ALA A 541 -17.47 -9.38 -3.34
N ILE A 542 -17.87 -10.28 -4.25
CA ILE A 542 -19.16 -10.25 -4.94
C ILE A 542 -20.26 -10.84 -4.08
N ASN A 543 -19.98 -11.92 -3.37
CA ASN A 543 -20.93 -12.52 -2.42
C ASN A 543 -21.27 -11.55 -1.28
N GLU A 544 -20.39 -10.60 -0.96
CA GLU A 544 -20.65 -9.52 0.00
C GLU A 544 -21.48 -8.35 -0.54
N LEU A 545 -21.94 -8.38 -1.80
CA LEU A 545 -22.84 -7.38 -2.38
C LEU A 545 -24.27 -7.53 -1.82
N GLY A 546 -24.45 -7.21 -0.53
CA GLY A 546 -25.75 -7.28 0.15
C GLY A 546 -26.58 -6.00 0.10
N GLU A 547 -26.02 -4.89 -0.37
CA GLU A 547 -26.70 -3.59 -0.36
C GLU A 547 -27.34 -3.23 -1.70
N ASP A 548 -28.59 -2.79 -1.66
CA ASP A 548 -29.29 -2.24 -2.81
C ASP A 548 -28.77 -0.83 -3.10
N ASN A 549 -27.91 -0.71 -4.11
CA ASN A 549 -27.36 0.56 -4.59
C ASN A 549 -27.33 0.56 -6.12
N LEU A 550 -27.05 1.74 -6.70
CA LEU A 550 -27.09 1.90 -8.16
C LEU A 550 -26.10 0.95 -8.86
N PHE A 551 -24.94 0.71 -8.26
CA PHE A 551 -23.95 -0.22 -8.80
C PHE A 551 -24.45 -1.68 -8.79
N THR A 552 -24.99 -2.17 -7.67
CA THR A 552 -25.49 -3.55 -7.56
C THR A 552 -26.70 -3.79 -8.47
N ARG A 553 -27.63 -2.84 -8.59
CA ARG A 553 -28.74 -2.92 -9.57
C ARG A 553 -28.26 -2.85 -11.02
N ALA A 554 -27.19 -2.10 -11.30
CA ALA A 554 -26.62 -2.07 -12.64
C ALA A 554 -25.96 -3.42 -13.02
N LEU A 555 -25.33 -4.10 -12.07
CA LEU A 555 -24.73 -5.42 -12.29
C LEU A 555 -25.77 -6.48 -12.69
N THR A 556 -26.98 -6.46 -12.08
CA THR A 556 -28.04 -7.44 -12.41
C THR A 556 -28.62 -7.27 -13.82
N ILE A 557 -28.36 -6.14 -14.48
CA ILE A 557 -28.80 -5.86 -15.86
C ILE A 557 -27.79 -6.36 -16.90
N ILE A 558 -26.53 -6.58 -16.50
CA ILE A 558 -25.45 -6.97 -17.42
C ILE A 558 -25.58 -8.47 -17.72
N ASN A 559 -26.25 -8.79 -18.83
CA ASN A 559 -26.57 -10.17 -19.24
C ASN A 559 -25.44 -10.91 -19.99
N ILE A 560 -24.24 -10.34 -20.09
CA ILE A 560 -23.12 -10.96 -20.85
C ILE A 560 -22.12 -11.53 -19.83
N GLU A 561 -22.09 -12.86 -19.70
CA GLU A 561 -21.26 -13.59 -18.71
C GLU A 561 -19.78 -13.20 -18.78
N ASP A 562 -19.18 -13.14 -19.98
CA ASP A 562 -17.78 -12.72 -20.17
C ASP A 562 -17.49 -11.32 -19.61
N ILE A 563 -18.42 -10.38 -19.82
CA ILE A 563 -18.27 -9.00 -19.36
C ILE A 563 -18.47 -8.95 -17.85
N LEU A 564 -19.38 -9.76 -17.31
CA LEU A 564 -19.60 -9.87 -15.88
C LEU A 564 -18.33 -10.36 -15.17
N HIS A 565 -17.69 -11.43 -15.66
CA HIS A 565 -16.43 -11.94 -15.11
C HIS A 565 -15.29 -10.91 -15.14
N GLN A 566 -15.18 -10.11 -16.21
CA GLN A 566 -14.22 -9.02 -16.28
C GLN A 566 -14.50 -7.95 -15.22
N ILE A 567 -15.77 -7.54 -15.07
CA ILE A 567 -16.19 -6.55 -14.08
C ILE A 567 -15.95 -7.07 -12.66
N GLN A 568 -16.23 -8.34 -12.42
CA GLN A 568 -16.01 -9.03 -11.15
C GLN A 568 -14.52 -9.04 -10.75
N SER A 569 -13.64 -9.40 -11.69
CA SER A 569 -12.19 -9.33 -11.48
C SER A 569 -11.71 -7.90 -11.23
N GLU A 570 -12.23 -6.93 -11.98
CA GLU A 570 -11.91 -5.51 -11.76
C GLU A 570 -12.42 -5.01 -10.41
N PHE A 571 -13.57 -5.48 -9.94
CA PHE A 571 -14.13 -5.12 -8.65
C PHE A 571 -13.31 -5.70 -7.49
N ALA A 572 -12.88 -6.96 -7.61
CA ALA A 572 -11.96 -7.57 -6.65
C ALA A 572 -10.61 -6.82 -6.60
N SER A 573 -10.07 -6.45 -7.77
CA SER A 573 -8.86 -5.63 -7.88
C SER A 573 -9.03 -4.25 -7.22
N LEU A 574 -10.16 -3.57 -7.44
CA LEU A 574 -10.49 -2.31 -6.75
C LEU A 574 -10.52 -2.48 -5.23
N CYS A 575 -11.12 -3.56 -4.72
CA CYS A 575 -11.15 -3.85 -3.29
C CYS A 575 -9.73 -4.05 -2.73
N ASN A 576 -8.88 -4.83 -3.42
CA ASN A 576 -7.48 -5.05 -3.01
C ASN A 576 -6.64 -3.76 -3.05
N HIS A 577 -6.92 -2.89 -4.02
CA HIS A 577 -6.32 -1.57 -4.12
C HIS A 577 -6.72 -0.68 -2.93
N ILE A 578 -8.01 -0.69 -2.54
CA ILE A 578 -8.51 0.01 -1.35
C ILE A 578 -7.89 -0.54 -0.07
N ILE A 579 -7.78 -1.88 0.07
CA ILE A 579 -7.13 -2.54 1.21
C ILE A 579 -5.71 -2.02 1.38
N SER A 580 -4.96 -1.99 0.27
CA SER A 580 -3.58 -1.50 0.22
C SER A 580 -3.50 -0.01 0.57
N ALA A 581 -4.42 0.81 0.05
CA ALA A 581 -4.46 2.25 0.29
C ALA A 581 -4.92 2.66 1.70
N ASP A 582 -5.75 1.82 2.33
CA ASP A 582 -6.18 1.98 3.72
C ASP A 582 -5.20 1.35 4.72
N GLY A 583 -4.22 0.55 4.25
CA GLY A 583 -3.27 -0.15 5.10
C GLY A 583 -3.93 -1.15 6.04
N LYS A 584 -5.07 -1.73 5.61
CA LYS A 584 -5.83 -2.70 6.39
C LYS A 584 -5.29 -4.11 6.13
N THR A 585 -5.20 -4.92 7.17
CA THR A 585 -5.01 -6.37 7.03
C THR A 585 -6.39 -7.02 7.11
N ILE A 586 -6.82 -7.68 6.05
CA ILE A 586 -8.13 -8.35 5.99
C ILE A 586 -7.91 -9.84 6.22
N ARG A 587 -8.40 -10.35 7.35
CA ARG A 587 -8.33 -11.78 7.71
C ARG A 587 -9.70 -12.44 7.83
N ASP A 588 -10.75 -11.62 7.91
CA ASP A 588 -12.11 -12.07 8.14
C ASP A 588 -13.10 -11.37 7.20
N LYS A 589 -14.30 -11.95 7.14
CA LYS A 589 -15.39 -11.52 6.28
C LYS A 589 -15.94 -10.13 6.63
N ASP A 590 -16.01 -9.79 7.92
CA ASP A 590 -16.54 -8.49 8.37
C ASP A 590 -15.60 -7.34 7.99
N SER A 591 -14.30 -7.57 8.13
CA SER A 591 -13.26 -6.65 7.68
C SER A 591 -13.36 -6.40 6.16
N LEU A 592 -13.56 -7.46 5.36
CA LEU A 592 -13.75 -7.35 3.90
C LEU A 592 -15.04 -6.60 3.55
N LYS A 593 -16.14 -6.87 4.26
CA LYS A 593 -17.44 -6.23 4.06
C LYS A 593 -17.36 -4.71 4.18
N SER A 594 -16.54 -4.21 5.11
CA SER A 594 -16.31 -2.76 5.24
C SER A 594 -15.69 -2.13 3.98
N VAL A 595 -14.78 -2.85 3.31
CA VAL A 595 -14.11 -2.43 2.08
C VAL A 595 -15.07 -2.50 0.89
N VAL A 596 -15.80 -3.59 0.76
CA VAL A 596 -16.82 -3.78 -0.29
C VAL A 596 -17.87 -2.67 -0.20
N ARG A 597 -18.37 -2.38 1.01
CA ARG A 597 -19.33 -1.29 1.25
C ARG A 597 -18.80 0.07 0.81
N LYS A 598 -17.55 0.38 1.15
CA LYS A 598 -16.85 1.60 0.70
C LYS A 598 -16.74 1.67 -0.82
N ALA A 599 -16.31 0.57 -1.46
CA ALA A 599 -16.19 0.50 -2.91
C ALA A 599 -17.54 0.74 -3.60
N CYS A 600 -18.59 0.02 -3.20
CA CYS A 600 -19.93 0.15 -3.76
C CYS A 600 -20.54 1.54 -3.55
N GLY A 601 -20.35 2.13 -2.37
CA GLY A 601 -20.83 3.47 -2.06
C GLY A 601 -20.26 4.52 -3.00
N TYR A 602 -18.94 4.59 -3.10
CA TYR A 602 -18.28 5.54 -3.99
C TYR A 602 -18.47 5.22 -5.48
N LEU A 603 -18.59 3.95 -5.88
CA LEU A 603 -19.00 3.60 -7.25
C LEU A 603 -20.39 4.14 -7.58
N SER A 604 -21.35 3.99 -6.67
CA SER A 604 -22.71 4.49 -6.84
C SER A 604 -22.75 6.02 -6.95
N ILE A 605 -22.04 6.73 -6.06
CA ILE A 605 -21.88 8.19 -6.12
C ILE A 605 -21.24 8.61 -7.46
N GLY A 606 -20.21 7.88 -7.91
CA GLY A 606 -19.52 8.14 -9.17
C GLY A 606 -20.44 7.96 -10.38
N LEU A 607 -21.23 6.89 -10.42
CA LEU A 607 -22.20 6.62 -11.48
C LEU A 607 -23.29 7.70 -11.57
N GLU A 608 -23.84 8.12 -10.43
CA GLU A 608 -24.83 9.21 -10.39
C GLU A 608 -24.25 10.54 -10.87
N GLN A 609 -23.01 10.84 -10.50
CA GLN A 609 -22.33 12.03 -10.96
C GLN A 609 -22.09 12.04 -12.48
N LEU A 610 -21.90 10.86 -13.09
CA LEU A 610 -21.72 10.70 -14.53
C LEU A 610 -23.06 10.76 -15.29
N ASP A 611 -24.17 10.43 -14.63
CA ASP A 611 -25.54 10.49 -15.15
C ASP A 611 -26.10 11.94 -15.26
N ASP A 612 -25.44 12.93 -14.67
CA ASP A 612 -25.98 14.31 -14.61
C ASP A 612 -26.17 14.99 -15.99
N LYS A 613 -25.58 14.45 -17.07
CA LYS A 613 -25.85 14.90 -18.45
C LYS A 613 -27.11 14.29 -19.08
N HIS A 614 -27.64 13.20 -18.50
CA HIS A 614 -28.69 12.37 -19.07
C HIS A 614 -30.10 12.58 -18.49
N LYS A 615 -30.31 13.59 -17.64
CA LYS A 615 -31.66 14.12 -17.27
C LYS A 615 -32.56 14.52 -18.47
N LYS A 616 -32.08 14.36 -19.71
CA LYS A 616 -32.77 14.63 -20.99
C LYS A 616 -33.21 13.38 -21.78
N ALA A 617 -32.90 12.15 -21.36
CA ALA A 617 -33.28 10.93 -22.08
C ALA A 617 -34.15 10.01 -21.22
N ASP A 618 -35.17 9.39 -21.82
CA ASP A 618 -36.20 8.52 -21.22
C ASP A 618 -35.68 7.13 -20.72
N MET A 619 -34.39 7.01 -20.44
CA MET A 619 -33.74 5.73 -20.09
C MET A 619 -33.72 5.53 -18.56
N PRO A 620 -34.08 4.34 -18.03
CA PRO A 620 -33.95 4.03 -16.61
C PRO A 620 -32.50 4.16 -16.12
N LYS A 621 -32.32 4.78 -14.94
CA LYS A 621 -30.99 5.05 -14.32
C LYS A 621 -30.11 3.80 -14.25
N ASP A 622 -30.66 2.67 -13.84
CA ASP A 622 -29.90 1.42 -13.67
C ASP A 622 -29.33 0.91 -15.01
N ARG A 623 -30.06 1.07 -16.12
CA ARG A 623 -29.55 0.68 -17.46
C ARG A 623 -28.45 1.61 -17.95
N PHE A 624 -28.54 2.90 -17.63
CA PHE A 624 -27.48 3.85 -17.97
C PHE A 624 -26.21 3.57 -17.15
N ALA A 625 -26.37 3.31 -15.85
CA ALA A 625 -25.27 2.88 -14.99
C ALA A 625 -24.61 1.59 -15.51
N ALA A 626 -25.39 0.60 -15.97
CA ALA A 626 -24.86 -0.61 -16.60
C ALA A 626 -24.02 -0.29 -17.86
N ALA A 627 -24.47 0.66 -18.69
CA ALA A 627 -23.70 1.11 -19.86
C ALA A 627 -22.40 1.84 -19.50
N LEU A 628 -22.40 2.60 -18.40
CA LEU A 628 -21.21 3.28 -17.89
C LEU A 628 -20.17 2.28 -17.34
N ILE A 629 -20.61 1.29 -16.56
CA ILE A 629 -19.74 0.22 -16.03
C ILE A 629 -19.09 -0.58 -17.17
N GLN A 630 -19.79 -0.77 -18.29
CA GLN A 630 -19.22 -1.43 -19.47
C GLN A 630 -18.21 -0.56 -20.22
N ARG A 631 -18.28 0.78 -20.05
CA ARG A 631 -17.49 1.75 -20.80
C ARG A 631 -16.22 2.20 -20.07
N TYR A 632 -16.29 2.37 -18.76
CA TYR A 632 -15.21 2.92 -17.93
C TYR A 632 -14.71 1.90 -16.92
N HIS A 633 -13.44 2.05 -16.53
CA HIS A 633 -12.86 1.27 -15.44
C HIS A 633 -13.49 1.65 -14.09
N LEU A 634 -13.73 0.65 -13.23
CA LEU A 634 -14.31 0.83 -11.89
C LEU A 634 -13.42 1.72 -11.01
N ASN A 635 -12.09 1.62 -11.14
CA ASN A 635 -11.15 2.50 -10.43
C ASN A 635 -11.40 3.97 -10.76
N ASP A 636 -11.67 4.29 -12.02
CA ASP A 636 -11.94 5.66 -12.44
C ASP A 636 -13.32 6.15 -11.96
N ILE A 637 -14.35 5.29 -12.04
CA ILE A 637 -15.70 5.62 -11.52
C ILE A 637 -15.62 5.87 -10.01
N PHE A 638 -14.91 5.02 -9.28
CA PHE A 638 -14.66 5.18 -7.85
C PHE A 638 -13.99 6.52 -7.54
N ARG A 639 -12.94 6.89 -8.30
CA ARG A 639 -12.24 8.19 -8.15
C ARG A 639 -13.13 9.40 -8.42
N VAL A 640 -14.09 9.30 -9.34
CA VAL A 640 -15.10 10.34 -9.57
C VAL A 640 -16.03 10.48 -8.36
N GLY A 641 -16.48 9.35 -7.80
CA GLY A 641 -17.34 9.33 -6.62
C GLY A 641 -16.64 9.84 -5.36
N TYR A 642 -15.45 9.32 -5.06
CA TYR A 642 -14.60 9.78 -3.95
C TYR A 642 -14.25 11.27 -4.08
N GLY A 643 -14.09 11.74 -5.33
CA GLY A 643 -13.89 13.15 -5.63
C GLY A 643 -14.99 14.08 -5.11
N GLN A 644 -16.23 13.60 -4.91
CA GLN A 644 -17.29 14.43 -4.31
C GLN A 644 -17.05 14.69 -2.82
N ALA A 645 -16.65 13.66 -2.07
CA ALA A 645 -16.30 13.82 -0.66
C ALA A 645 -15.06 14.72 -0.49
N MET A 646 -14.07 14.57 -1.38
CA MET A 646 -12.88 15.43 -1.38
C MET A 646 -13.18 16.90 -1.69
N LYS A 647 -14.13 17.18 -2.58
CA LYS A 647 -14.58 18.57 -2.83
C LYS A 647 -15.14 19.22 -1.56
N LEU A 648 -16.00 18.50 -0.83
CA LEU A 648 -16.56 19.00 0.43
C LEU A 648 -15.46 19.28 1.46
N ARG A 649 -14.49 18.37 1.59
CA ARG A 649 -13.30 18.60 2.43
C ARG A 649 -12.56 19.86 2.02
N TRP A 650 -12.21 20.03 0.75
CA TRP A 650 -11.47 21.20 0.29
C TRP A 650 -12.24 22.50 0.46
N GLN A 651 -13.57 22.47 0.28
CA GLN A 651 -14.44 23.60 0.60
C GLN A 651 -14.38 23.93 2.10
N ALA A 652 -14.45 22.94 2.98
CA ALA A 652 -14.33 23.10 4.42
C ALA A 652 -12.96 23.65 4.84
N GLU A 653 -11.87 23.10 4.32
CA GLU A 653 -10.51 23.57 4.58
C GLU A 653 -10.29 25.01 4.09
N LYS A 654 -10.83 25.34 2.90
CA LYS A 654 -10.74 26.69 2.34
C LYS A 654 -11.52 27.68 3.20
N TRP A 655 -12.75 27.35 3.59
CA TRP A 655 -13.58 28.17 4.46
C TRP A 655 -12.91 28.39 5.83
N ARG A 656 -12.34 27.33 6.42
CA ARG A 656 -11.70 27.38 7.74
C ARG A 656 -10.55 28.38 7.83
N LYS A 657 -9.87 28.68 6.72
CA LYS A 657 -8.77 29.67 6.68
C LYS A 657 -9.26 31.13 6.79
N SER A 658 -10.53 31.39 6.52
CA SER A 658 -11.09 32.75 6.43
C SER A 658 -12.33 32.97 7.29
N CYS A 659 -12.83 31.94 7.96
CA CYS A 659 -14.05 32.01 8.75
C CYS A 659 -13.88 32.84 10.02
N TRP A 660 -14.99 33.38 10.51
CA TRP A 660 -14.97 34.24 11.70
C TRP A 660 -14.62 33.45 12.96
N PHE A 661 -15.16 32.25 13.15
CA PHE A 661 -14.96 31.49 14.39
C PHE A 661 -13.49 31.10 14.63
N GLU A 662 -12.74 30.75 13.57
CA GLU A 662 -11.31 30.42 13.67
C GLU A 662 -10.50 31.69 13.97
N ASN A 663 -10.82 32.82 13.32
CA ASN A 663 -10.20 34.13 13.61
C ASN A 663 -10.47 34.60 15.05
N ALA A 664 -11.62 34.23 15.60
CA ALA A 664 -11.98 34.46 17.00
C ALA A 664 -11.23 33.54 17.99
N GLY A 665 -10.48 32.55 17.50
CA GLY A 665 -9.73 31.58 18.30
C GLY A 665 -10.62 30.60 19.06
N LEU A 666 -11.82 30.31 18.54
CA LEU A 666 -12.79 29.40 19.14
C LEU A 666 -12.50 27.94 18.74
N PRO A 667 -12.67 26.96 19.64
CA PRO A 667 -12.50 25.55 19.29
C PRO A 667 -13.64 25.04 18.42
N LEU A 668 -13.44 23.93 17.69
CA LEU A 668 -14.51 23.30 16.89
C LEU A 668 -15.75 22.93 17.72
N ALA A 669 -15.59 22.65 19.02
CA ALA A 669 -16.69 22.39 19.94
C ALA A 669 -17.71 23.56 20.05
N PHE A 670 -17.33 24.76 19.60
CA PHE A 670 -18.24 25.90 19.45
C PHE A 670 -19.48 25.57 18.61
N TRP A 671 -19.34 24.68 17.64
CA TRP A 671 -20.42 24.30 16.73
C TRP A 671 -21.40 23.27 17.30
N GLU A 672 -21.22 22.81 18.54
CA GLU A 672 -22.07 21.79 19.19
C GLU A 672 -22.02 20.44 18.46
N GLU A 673 -22.62 19.39 19.03
CA GLU A 673 -22.38 18.00 18.59
C GLU A 673 -22.71 17.75 17.12
N GLU A 674 -23.84 18.25 16.60
CA GLU A 674 -24.27 17.97 15.22
C GLU A 674 -23.36 18.62 14.18
N TRP A 675 -23.10 19.92 14.30
CA TRP A 675 -22.31 20.64 13.30
C TRP A 675 -20.81 20.39 13.49
N LEU A 676 -20.35 20.15 14.72
CA LEU A 676 -19.02 19.60 15.00
C LEU A 676 -18.84 18.25 14.33
N GLY A 677 -19.85 17.38 14.40
CA GLY A 677 -19.83 16.08 13.74
C GLY A 677 -19.59 16.20 12.25
N VAL A 678 -20.40 17.02 11.56
CA VAL A 678 -20.24 17.24 10.12
C VAL A 678 -18.88 17.84 9.77
N LEU A 679 -18.48 18.95 10.43
CA LEU A 679 -17.17 19.56 10.17
C LEU A 679 -16.00 18.64 10.51
N GLY A 680 -16.11 17.93 11.62
CA GLY A 680 -15.11 16.98 12.11
C GLY A 680 -14.87 15.89 11.09
N GLY A 681 -15.93 15.29 10.56
CA GLY A 681 -15.87 14.28 9.50
C GLY A 681 -15.27 14.82 8.20
N LEU A 682 -15.66 16.02 7.76
CA LEU A 682 -15.16 16.64 6.52
C LEU A 682 -13.69 17.06 6.59
N LEU A 683 -13.19 17.46 7.77
CA LEU A 683 -11.81 17.93 7.96
C LEU A 683 -10.80 16.80 8.19
N LEU A 684 -11.22 15.53 8.19
CA LEU A 684 -10.32 14.38 8.22
C LEU A 684 -9.50 14.26 6.94
N GLN A 685 -8.32 13.65 7.01
CA GLN A 685 -7.50 13.35 5.83
C GLN A 685 -8.24 12.46 4.81
N LYS A 686 -9.09 11.56 5.30
CA LYS A 686 -10.07 10.81 4.50
C LYS A 686 -11.44 11.23 5.01
N PRO A 687 -12.20 12.07 4.28
CA PRO A 687 -13.45 12.64 4.79
C PRO A 687 -14.48 11.54 5.03
N LEU A 688 -15.15 11.61 6.18
CA LEU A 688 -16.19 10.67 6.59
C LEU A 688 -17.54 11.37 6.72
N TYR A 689 -18.61 10.62 6.47
CA TYR A 689 -19.98 11.06 6.71
C TYR A 689 -20.29 10.99 8.21
N PHE A 690 -20.89 12.06 8.73
CA PHE A 690 -21.39 12.11 10.11
C PHE A 690 -22.75 11.43 10.18
N ASP A 691 -22.77 10.21 10.70
CA ASP A 691 -23.95 9.35 10.75
C ASP A 691 -24.78 9.56 12.02
N ASN A 692 -24.15 10.10 13.07
CA ASN A 692 -24.79 10.36 14.37
C ASN A 692 -25.54 9.13 14.93
N TYR A 693 -24.92 7.96 14.89
CA TYR A 693 -25.46 6.69 15.36
C TYR A 693 -26.74 6.21 14.67
N LYS A 694 -27.15 6.77 13.52
CA LYS A 694 -28.28 6.24 12.72
C LYS A 694 -28.07 4.75 12.37
N THR A 695 -26.81 4.37 12.14
CA THR A 695 -26.35 3.00 11.85
C THR A 695 -25.52 2.40 12.99
N GLY A 696 -25.53 3.02 14.17
CA GLY A 696 -24.79 2.56 15.36
C GLY A 696 -23.35 3.06 15.46
N VAL A 697 -22.87 3.89 14.52
CA VAL A 697 -21.54 4.52 14.55
C VAL A 697 -21.63 6.03 14.41
N ILE A 698 -20.64 6.77 14.93
CA ILE A 698 -20.57 8.24 14.77
C ILE A 698 -20.22 8.62 13.34
N TYR A 699 -19.19 7.97 12.79
CA TYR A 699 -18.66 8.23 11.45
C TYR A 699 -18.64 6.96 10.61
N ARG A 700 -18.97 7.10 9.33
CA ARG A 700 -18.85 6.03 8.33
C ARG A 700 -18.39 6.61 6.98
N GLU A 701 -18.04 5.72 6.06
CA GLU A 701 -17.78 6.09 4.67
C GLU A 701 -19.06 6.63 4.01
N PHE A 702 -18.90 7.51 3.01
CA PHE A 702 -20.03 7.97 2.19
C PHE A 702 -20.54 6.82 1.32
N GLN A 703 -21.84 6.54 1.38
CA GLN A 703 -22.49 5.41 0.71
C GLN A 703 -23.41 5.85 -0.42
N SER A 704 -23.93 7.08 -0.38
CA SER A 704 -24.87 7.60 -1.36
C SER A 704 -24.59 9.06 -1.74
N SER A 705 -25.18 9.52 -2.84
CA SER A 705 -25.17 10.93 -3.21
C SER A 705 -25.99 11.78 -2.23
N ASP A 706 -26.99 11.19 -1.58
CA ASP A 706 -27.77 11.82 -0.51
C ASP A 706 -26.89 12.15 0.70
N ASP A 707 -25.95 11.26 1.08
CA ASP A 707 -24.98 11.54 2.16
C ASP A 707 -24.13 12.78 1.85
N ILE A 708 -23.69 12.91 0.58
CA ILE A 708 -22.94 14.07 0.08
C ILE A 708 -23.81 15.32 0.11
N ALA A 709 -25.06 15.22 -0.35
CA ALA A 709 -26.01 16.33 -0.39
C ALA A 709 -26.39 16.82 1.03
N GLU A 710 -26.62 15.90 1.97
CA GLU A 710 -26.91 16.20 3.38
C GLU A 710 -25.71 16.90 4.04
N SER A 711 -24.50 16.36 3.85
CA SER A 711 -23.27 16.95 4.39
C SER A 711 -23.00 18.33 3.80
N SER A 712 -23.18 18.48 2.48
CA SER A 712 -23.07 19.77 1.78
C SER A 712 -24.09 20.78 2.29
N ALA A 713 -25.36 20.39 2.40
CA ALA A 713 -26.43 21.27 2.88
C ALA A 713 -26.20 21.69 4.34
N ALA A 714 -25.78 20.76 5.21
CA ALA A 714 -25.42 21.08 6.59
C ALA A 714 -24.25 22.07 6.64
N PHE A 715 -23.20 21.84 5.85
CA PHE A 715 -22.03 22.71 5.81
C PHE A 715 -22.32 24.09 5.22
N GLU A 716 -22.88 24.17 4.01
CA GLU A 716 -23.08 25.43 3.28
C GLU A 716 -24.27 26.24 3.83
N LYS A 717 -25.43 25.60 4.05
CA LYS A 717 -26.67 26.30 4.41
C LYS A 717 -26.82 26.55 5.91
N LYS A 718 -26.13 25.79 6.76
CA LYS A 718 -26.18 25.99 8.21
C LYS A 718 -24.89 26.62 8.72
N ILE A 719 -23.77 25.89 8.65
CA ILE A 719 -22.52 26.28 9.31
C ILE A 719 -21.92 27.56 8.69
N MET A 720 -21.70 27.56 7.37
CA MET A 720 -21.13 28.73 6.69
C MET A 720 -22.06 29.95 6.75
N ALA A 721 -23.36 29.73 6.58
CA ALA A 721 -24.36 30.79 6.68
C ALA A 721 -24.37 31.43 8.08
N PHE A 722 -24.28 30.61 9.13
CA PHE A 722 -24.24 31.09 10.52
C PHE A 722 -22.92 31.79 10.85
N ASP A 723 -21.77 31.27 10.39
CA ASP A 723 -20.48 31.96 10.54
C ASP A 723 -20.45 33.32 9.84
N ASN A 724 -21.00 33.40 8.62
CA ASN A 724 -21.15 34.66 7.88
C ASN A 724 -22.03 35.66 8.64
N LEU A 725 -23.13 35.20 9.25
CA LEU A 725 -23.95 36.04 10.13
C LEU A 725 -23.12 36.63 11.28
N LEU A 726 -22.41 35.78 12.02
CA LEU A 726 -21.58 36.20 13.16
C LEU A 726 -20.47 37.19 12.72
N SER A 727 -19.89 36.98 11.54
CA SER A 727 -18.87 37.87 10.99
C SER A 727 -19.34 39.31 10.80
N ARG A 728 -20.64 39.53 10.56
CA ARG A 728 -21.25 40.85 10.34
C ARG A 728 -21.68 41.55 11.63
N MET A 729 -21.81 40.82 12.74
CA MET A 729 -22.36 41.34 14.00
C MET A 729 -21.35 42.11 14.87
N ASN A 730 -20.10 42.31 14.39
CA ASN A 730 -19.02 43.03 15.11
C ASN A 730 -18.87 42.61 16.59
N ILE A 731 -18.84 41.29 16.81
CA ILE A 731 -18.95 40.69 18.14
C ILE A 731 -17.67 40.89 18.94
N ARG A 732 -17.79 41.42 20.17
CA ARG A 732 -16.68 41.57 21.11
C ARG A 732 -16.70 40.43 22.14
N LEU A 733 -15.70 39.54 22.05
CA LEU A 733 -15.51 38.47 23.02
C LEU A 733 -14.96 39.03 24.34
N GLY A 734 -15.78 39.00 25.40
CA GLY A 734 -15.38 39.44 26.74
C GLY A 734 -14.48 38.43 27.46
N LYS A 735 -14.31 38.59 28.78
CA LYS A 735 -13.55 37.65 29.63
C LYS A 735 -14.33 36.36 29.92
N VAL A 736 -14.69 35.61 28.88
CA VAL A 736 -15.33 34.29 28.99
C VAL A 736 -14.37 33.23 28.46
N SER A 737 -14.29 32.08 29.13
CA SER A 737 -13.50 30.95 28.63
C SER A 737 -14.04 30.51 27.27
N ARG A 738 -13.19 30.50 26.25
CA ARG A 738 -13.57 30.13 24.87
C ARG A 738 -14.15 28.71 24.79
N ASN A 739 -13.74 27.82 25.69
CA ASN A 739 -14.24 26.44 25.75
C ASN A 739 -15.67 26.32 26.30
N ARG A 740 -16.24 27.40 26.85
CA ARG A 740 -17.63 27.45 27.34
C ARG A 740 -18.59 28.09 26.34
N LEU A 741 -18.08 28.60 25.21
CA LEU A 741 -18.90 29.24 24.18
C LEU A 741 -19.41 28.19 23.19
N SER A 742 -20.71 28.25 22.91
CA SER A 742 -21.36 27.56 21.79
C SER A 742 -22.02 28.58 20.89
N CYS A 743 -22.34 28.21 19.65
CA CYS A 743 -22.99 29.10 18.69
C CYS A 743 -24.34 29.62 19.23
N LYS A 744 -25.15 28.74 19.86
CA LYS A 744 -26.43 29.12 20.46
C LYS A 744 -26.23 30.01 21.68
N ASN A 745 -25.36 29.62 22.61
CA ASN A 745 -25.22 30.38 23.85
C ASN A 745 -24.63 31.77 23.63
N LEU A 746 -23.78 31.92 22.62
CA LEU A 746 -23.20 33.21 22.26
C LEU A 746 -24.28 34.15 21.72
N ILE A 747 -25.11 33.69 20.78
CA ILE A 747 -26.10 34.55 20.13
C ILE A 747 -27.28 34.88 21.05
N LEU A 748 -27.74 33.90 21.83
CA LEU A 748 -28.84 34.07 22.77
C LEU A 748 -28.44 34.96 23.95
N THR A 749 -27.20 34.88 24.42
CA THR A 749 -26.69 35.79 25.46
C THR A 749 -26.60 37.22 24.94
N LEU A 750 -26.10 37.43 23.71
CA LEU A 750 -26.04 38.77 23.11
C LEU A 750 -27.44 39.38 22.95
N TRP A 751 -28.42 38.58 22.54
CA TRP A 751 -29.82 39.00 22.44
C TRP A 751 -30.41 39.37 23.80
N ALA A 752 -30.23 38.52 24.82
CA ALA A 752 -30.72 38.79 26.17
C ALA A 752 -30.12 40.07 26.75
N ARG A 753 -28.83 40.32 26.51
CA ARG A 753 -28.16 41.56 26.94
C ARG A 753 -28.70 42.80 26.23
N HIS A 754 -28.99 42.70 24.93
CA HIS A 754 -29.64 43.77 24.19
C HIS A 754 -31.02 44.10 24.77
N HIS A 755 -31.84 43.08 25.05
CA HIS A 755 -33.16 43.25 25.66
C HIS A 755 -33.10 43.91 27.05
N LEU A 756 -32.06 43.58 27.83
CA LEU A 756 -31.81 44.15 29.16
C LEU A 756 -31.10 45.52 29.13
N ASN A 757 -30.89 46.13 27.95
CA ASN A 757 -30.11 47.37 27.78
C ASN A 757 -28.69 47.31 28.37
N MET A 758 -28.06 46.14 28.36
CA MET A 758 -26.67 45.94 28.79
C MET A 758 -25.70 46.10 27.60
N PRO A 759 -24.39 46.38 27.85
CA PRO A 759 -23.39 46.39 26.78
C PRO A 759 -23.35 45.04 26.06
N GLU A 760 -23.41 45.06 24.72
CA GLU A 760 -23.40 43.87 23.85
C GLU A 760 -21.99 43.26 23.71
N GLU A 761 -21.36 42.98 24.84
CA GLU A 761 -20.16 42.14 24.93
C GLU A 761 -20.56 40.73 25.35
N VAL A 762 -19.83 39.72 24.85
CA VAL A 762 -20.05 38.32 25.26
C VAL A 762 -19.53 38.15 26.69
N SER A 763 -20.41 38.36 27.66
CA SER A 763 -20.16 38.19 29.09
C SER A 763 -21.39 37.63 29.80
N ALA A 764 -21.15 36.84 30.85
CA ALA A 764 -22.22 36.19 31.59
C ALA A 764 -23.11 37.21 32.33
N ILE A 765 -24.42 37.00 32.27
CA ILE A 765 -25.49 37.81 32.87
C ILE A 765 -25.67 37.39 34.34
N GLY A 766 -25.99 38.32 35.24
CA GLY A 766 -26.31 37.96 36.63
C GLY A 766 -27.63 37.18 36.72
N LEU A 767 -27.75 36.23 37.65
CA LEU A 767 -28.96 35.38 37.77
C LEU A 767 -30.25 36.21 37.97
N ASP A 768 -30.20 37.28 38.76
CA ASP A 768 -31.35 38.15 39.01
C ASP A 768 -31.76 38.97 37.77
N GLU A 769 -30.78 39.38 36.96
CA GLU A 769 -31.01 40.11 35.70
C GLU A 769 -31.57 39.16 34.64
N PHE A 770 -30.99 37.96 34.55
CA PHE A 770 -31.49 36.90 33.67
C PHE A 770 -32.91 36.49 34.04
N ALA A 771 -33.25 36.38 35.32
CA ALA A 771 -34.61 36.08 35.78
C ALA A 771 -35.65 37.11 35.32
N LYS A 772 -35.27 38.38 35.10
CA LYS A 772 -36.17 39.41 34.52
C LYS A 772 -36.41 39.13 33.03
N PHE A 773 -35.33 38.95 32.27
CA PHE A 773 -35.41 38.59 30.85
C PHE A 773 -36.19 37.29 30.64
N PHE A 774 -35.94 36.27 31.44
CA PHE A 774 -36.62 34.98 31.40
C PHE A 774 -38.13 35.13 31.59
N ASN A 775 -38.57 35.92 32.57
CA ASN A 775 -39.99 36.14 32.80
C ASN A 775 -40.64 36.89 31.63
N GLU A 776 -39.98 37.92 31.08
CA GLU A 776 -40.46 38.63 29.89
C GLU A 776 -40.53 37.72 28.65
N LEU A 777 -39.53 36.85 28.48
CA LEU A 777 -39.49 35.83 27.43
C LEU A 777 -40.72 34.91 27.53
N TRP A 778 -41.03 34.37 28.72
CA TRP A 778 -42.17 33.45 28.92
C TRP A 778 -43.53 34.13 28.95
N ILE A 779 -43.66 35.35 29.47
CA ILE A 779 -44.88 36.17 29.32
C ILE A 779 -45.21 36.33 27.83
N THR A 780 -44.17 36.41 27.00
CA THR A 780 -44.29 36.45 25.55
C THR A 780 -44.49 35.08 24.91
N ILE A 781 -44.41 33.93 25.61
CA ILE A 781 -44.51 32.58 25.03
C ILE A 781 -45.76 31.79 25.51
N GLN A 782 -46.57 32.31 26.44
CA GLN A 782 -47.74 31.63 27.04
C GLN A 782 -48.85 31.12 26.08
N THR A 783 -48.78 31.40 24.78
CA THR A 783 -49.68 30.88 23.72
C THR A 783 -48.93 30.63 22.40
N PRO A 784 -49.43 29.77 21.48
CA PRO A 784 -48.76 29.50 20.18
C PRO A 784 -48.53 30.75 19.32
N GLN A 785 -49.38 31.78 19.45
CA GLN A 785 -49.22 33.06 18.75
C GLN A 785 -48.10 33.95 19.34
N SER A 786 -47.62 33.63 20.54
CA SER A 786 -46.73 34.48 21.31
C SER A 786 -45.25 34.06 21.20
N ALA A 787 -44.94 32.76 21.06
CA ALA A 787 -43.62 32.27 20.63
C ALA A 787 -43.16 32.92 19.30
N SER A 788 -44.09 33.09 18.37
CA SER A 788 -43.89 33.82 17.11
C SER A 788 -43.44 35.27 17.34
N ARG A 789 -43.90 35.93 18.41
CA ARG A 789 -43.57 37.32 18.74
C ARG A 789 -42.14 37.45 19.30
N ALA A 790 -41.71 36.53 20.17
CA ALA A 790 -40.34 36.48 20.66
C ALA A 790 -39.35 36.21 19.50
N LYS A 791 -39.71 35.29 18.60
CA LYS A 791 -38.93 35.01 17.39
C LYS A 791 -38.86 36.22 16.45
N GLN A 792 -39.97 36.94 16.24
CA GLN A 792 -39.97 38.18 15.45
C GLN A 792 -39.09 39.26 16.07
N ALA A 793 -39.11 39.41 17.39
CA ALA A 793 -38.24 40.36 18.09
C ALA A 793 -36.75 39.99 17.93
N PHE A 794 -36.41 38.70 18.03
CA PHE A 794 -35.07 38.20 17.76
C PHE A 794 -34.63 38.43 16.31
N LEU A 795 -35.51 38.14 15.33
CA LEU A 795 -35.22 38.36 13.91
C LEU A 795 -35.06 39.85 13.57
N SER A 796 -35.85 40.73 14.19
CA SER A 796 -35.66 42.18 14.04
C SER A 796 -34.31 42.62 14.58
N TRP A 797 -33.97 42.18 15.79
CA TRP A 797 -32.68 42.51 16.42
C TRP A 797 -31.50 42.03 15.58
N ILE A 798 -31.54 40.78 15.11
CA ILE A 798 -30.43 40.20 14.37
C ILE A 798 -30.30 40.85 12.99
N SER A 799 -31.42 41.18 12.34
CA SER A 799 -31.48 41.94 11.08
C SER A 799 -30.79 43.30 11.21
N ASP A 800 -31.13 44.05 12.27
CA ASP A 800 -30.54 45.36 12.56
C ASP A 800 -29.03 45.27 12.83
N LYS A 801 -28.58 44.19 13.46
CA LYS A 801 -27.16 44.00 13.82
C LYS A 801 -26.30 43.50 12.68
N SER A 802 -26.81 42.59 11.85
CA SER A 802 -26.05 42.01 10.74
C SER A 802 -26.19 42.80 9.44
N ASN A 803 -27.11 43.78 9.39
CA ASN A 803 -27.50 44.49 8.16
C ASN A 803 -27.95 43.51 7.05
N ILE A 804 -28.67 42.46 7.44
CA ILE A 804 -29.27 41.45 6.55
C ILE A 804 -30.77 41.56 6.73
N SER A 805 -31.55 41.56 5.66
CA SER A 805 -33.01 41.65 5.76
C SER A 805 -33.61 40.46 6.53
N SER A 806 -34.71 40.70 7.26
CA SER A 806 -35.45 39.65 7.96
C SER A 806 -35.91 38.52 7.02
N ASP A 807 -36.23 38.85 5.77
CA ASP A 807 -36.68 37.88 4.76
C ASP A 807 -35.52 36.97 4.33
N GLU A 808 -34.33 37.53 4.09
CA GLU A 808 -33.13 36.77 3.75
C GLU A 808 -32.67 35.87 4.90
N LEU A 809 -32.73 36.36 6.14
CA LEU A 809 -32.44 35.57 7.35
C LEU A 809 -33.42 34.41 7.53
N THR A 810 -34.70 34.63 7.24
CA THR A 810 -35.71 33.58 7.34
C THR A 810 -35.52 32.53 6.24
N GLN A 811 -35.14 32.94 5.03
CA GLN A 811 -34.85 32.00 3.93
C GLN A 811 -33.58 31.16 4.17
N THR A 812 -32.55 31.75 4.75
CA THR A 812 -31.24 31.10 4.93
C THR A 812 -31.13 30.32 6.24
N LEU A 813 -31.48 30.95 7.37
CA LEU A 813 -31.29 30.41 8.72
C LEU A 813 -32.60 30.19 9.49
N GLY A 814 -33.76 30.43 8.88
CA GLY A 814 -35.06 30.33 9.55
C GLY A 814 -35.33 28.99 10.21
N GLN A 815 -34.91 27.88 9.58
CA GLN A 815 -35.02 26.54 10.17
C GLN A 815 -34.08 26.37 11.38
N CYS A 816 -32.87 26.93 11.33
CA CYS A 816 -31.92 26.87 12.45
C CYS A 816 -32.47 27.64 13.66
N PHE A 817 -33.06 28.82 13.42
CA PHE A 817 -33.71 29.59 14.47
C PHE A 817 -34.95 28.89 15.02
N GLU A 818 -35.75 28.23 14.17
CA GLU A 818 -36.90 27.44 14.65
C GLU A 818 -36.48 26.33 15.62
N LEU A 819 -35.45 25.56 15.26
CA LEU A 819 -34.91 24.52 16.13
C LEU A 819 -34.35 25.09 17.43
N MET A 820 -33.63 26.21 17.36
CA MET A 820 -33.08 26.90 18.54
C MET A 820 -34.19 27.37 19.50
N PHE A 821 -35.28 27.96 19.00
CA PHE A 821 -36.40 28.38 19.84
C PHE A 821 -37.20 27.18 20.38
N GLY A 822 -37.36 26.10 19.60
CA GLY A 822 -37.95 24.86 20.09
C GLY A 822 -37.14 24.22 21.23
N GLU A 823 -35.82 24.33 21.21
CA GLU A 823 -34.96 23.87 22.30
C GLU A 823 -35.11 24.74 23.56
N ILE A 824 -35.25 26.06 23.42
CA ILE A 824 -35.57 26.97 24.53
C ILE A 824 -36.91 26.57 25.17
N GLU A 825 -37.94 26.29 24.36
CA GLU A 825 -39.25 25.81 24.83
C GLU A 825 -39.17 24.47 25.56
N SER A 826 -38.44 23.51 24.99
CA SER A 826 -38.26 22.18 25.58
C SER A 826 -37.47 22.21 26.89
N GLU A 827 -36.35 22.94 26.95
CA GLU A 827 -35.48 22.95 28.15
C GLU A 827 -36.05 23.81 29.30
N TYR A 828 -36.73 24.91 28.98
CA TYR A 828 -37.06 25.92 29.98
C TYR A 828 -38.55 26.24 30.11
N GLY A 829 -39.41 25.76 29.21
CA GLY A 829 -40.83 26.15 29.17
C GLY A 829 -41.64 25.77 30.41
N GLU A 830 -41.24 24.73 31.14
CA GLU A 830 -41.89 24.30 32.38
C GLU A 830 -41.20 24.85 33.65
N VAL A 831 -40.10 25.60 33.51
CA VAL A 831 -39.30 26.06 34.64
C VAL A 831 -39.86 27.36 35.21
N SER A 832 -40.28 27.34 36.48
CA SER A 832 -40.70 28.57 37.17
C SER A 832 -39.50 29.45 37.53
N GLN A 833 -39.69 30.78 37.53
CA GLN A 833 -38.66 31.77 37.87
C GLN A 833 -37.95 31.47 39.22
N LYS A 834 -38.66 30.92 40.20
CA LYS A 834 -38.12 30.58 41.52
C LYS A 834 -37.18 29.37 41.52
N ASN A 835 -37.21 28.56 40.46
CA ASN A 835 -36.43 27.34 40.31
C ASN A 835 -35.25 27.51 39.34
N LEU A 836 -34.96 28.74 38.90
CA LEU A 836 -33.80 29.02 38.05
C LEU A 836 -32.50 28.78 38.84
N ASP A 837 -31.70 27.83 38.39
CA ASP A 837 -30.36 27.56 38.91
C ASP A 837 -29.37 27.57 37.75
N ARG A 838 -28.28 28.34 37.89
CA ARG A 838 -27.23 28.52 36.89
C ARG A 838 -26.63 27.20 36.37
N ARG A 839 -26.68 26.12 37.14
CA ARG A 839 -26.13 24.81 36.74
C ARG A 839 -26.92 24.16 35.61
N TYR A 840 -28.18 24.56 35.43
CA TYR A 840 -29.10 23.99 34.45
C TYR A 840 -29.40 24.95 33.28
N ILE A 841 -28.84 26.17 33.31
CA ILE A 841 -28.98 27.14 32.21
C ILE A 841 -27.79 26.96 31.26
N ARG A 842 -28.02 26.26 30.14
CA ARG A 842 -26.97 25.89 29.16
C ARG A 842 -26.97 26.76 27.91
N LEU A 843 -28.15 27.21 27.48
CA LEU A 843 -28.33 28.05 26.28
C LEU A 843 -28.01 29.53 26.51
N PHE A 844 -27.72 29.96 27.73
CA PHE A 844 -27.33 31.33 28.06
C PHE A 844 -26.13 31.34 29.01
N LEU A 845 -25.27 32.35 28.89
CA LEU A 845 -24.16 32.54 29.81
C LEU A 845 -24.66 33.28 31.06
N VAL A 846 -24.72 32.58 32.19
CA VAL A 846 -25.17 33.13 33.49
C VAL A 846 -24.07 32.94 34.55
N LYS A 847 -23.85 33.94 35.42
CA LYS A 847 -22.83 33.93 36.50
C LYS A 847 -23.23 33.13 37.73
#